data_AF-A0A1V5MYD8-F1
#
_entry.id   AF-A0A1V5MYD8-F1
#
_cell.length_a   1.000
_cell.length_b   1.000
_cell.length_c   1.000
_cell.angle_alpha   90.00
_cell.angle_beta   90.00
_cell.angle_gamma   90.00
#
_symmetry.space_group_name_H-M   'P 1'
#
loop_
_entity.id
_entity.type
_entity.pdbx_description
1 polymer ?
#
loop_
_entity_poly.entity_id
_entity_poly.type
_entity_poly.pdbx_seq_one_letter_code
_entity_poly.pdbx_strand_id
1 'polypeptide(L)'
;MASAANQVPNGDFEQWRNGSYALPSGFPYSSNSDRFYHPAPPFNVEQTTDAFEGQYAVKLTTGLSFGDGPNFGYLLNFPPDDETPGGIPLTDTPTGVRGYYKYLPVDGDSGIILIRLLKGDQKLVEYNFTIKGLQSTYARFEFPFDKPLAETPDFIEIGFASSFNELMSGRPGTVLFLDSIGLTGVTNQPPGLAGDFESWTLVEHNLPVAWTIDGEEQYSHPKTTVRMSGDYALELRSFLDVEEGITRTEHQRAHLGYWNDDIGDFSGRMPLSGSEDTLAFYYSYQPGIPGDSSQVNIRLYKGPDMVNFLYQPLIPTQGYQLIQIPLHLHDPYAPKADSLIIEFASGLWSDTEVASANSLFRVDAISLLDYSDENPEEPHGPQPPITETTLFPNGGFETWDEFSYEYPTNYGFNANMLEALSGGQTMNVQKTTNAQHGNYALKLINQSTSSDFDFGFIMNVNGNDGDPSTWLGGFPIQGRPTGISGYYQYSESTRDSGMIIVGFNKNGQVLHTYMIPLKGQMTSFTPFDFTFDPPLAEDPDSMVLGFSSTSHMEGGAWPGCELLIDNLSIKGLTTQPVGMNGDFEAWQTETRVSPNGWSYNQWQEGSFTRTNEATEGQWAVCLTTTLEENDQEEGLIAVGSSITNGYWDDEFDKQRGGVAFSNTKDTLIFQYKYLPANTDDRGMVVLDFMRDGESIWNLTMGLKATPTYQKAQLPINLYQYTWMPRPDSLVVTFRSSHWENSDTVFAGSRLWIDDIHFTSEFYLPPPYNPNAPNPPVPNGSFEAWKTTNYVTPVNYPYTTDKQMQPWLGLDPFVEKTTDAYHGQYALKLMSQAFDDEAIPGFISNFDTNSDEDLFTWHGGIPVTEKPTGLKGYYKYNMGVEDTAMIIAIFSKAGINLGTYFISLEGPKTAYSLFEHTFDPPLTETPDSMILAIASSYVIYEHAYGGSELYLDNLELTGVTQQPPSLNGDFEDWLTDSSESPLSWASMGLAGIVVKSNVAADGQHALTLRTLWDEADSSLVPGMVISSSVPLLYAFSEGGFPITNLKDTLAFYYQYTPAQQDDQGVLAIYMAATSLDYWDQKIVFTPKLGKLSTNQKAPNRMNQYVWSNQLMLAPCSTYQYMEIPFDLTEHPIIPDRMIIMASSSSHEGDNPSYAGSELLLDNLHFRSSTWPVALPTVDLQQALSLYPNPSQGLSRLVDPQGLYERIEIFNLMGQRVKSLTKEKGCTDMSIDLTGQPAGLYLIRASYDGQKTTLKLVLK
;
A
#
# COMPACT_ATOMS: atom_id res chain seq x y z
N MET A 1 35.55 14.72 3.96
CA MET A 1 36.81 14.44 3.24
C MET A 1 36.45 13.57 2.05
N ALA A 2 36.89 13.92 0.84
CA ALA A 2 36.50 13.21 -0.39
C ALA A 2 37.04 11.77 -0.39
N SER A 3 36.20 10.80 -0.76
CA SER A 3 36.62 9.42 -1.01
C SER A 3 37.63 9.41 -2.16
N ALA A 4 38.72 8.67 -2.00
CA ALA A 4 39.77 8.57 -2.99
C ALA A 4 39.26 7.84 -4.25
N ALA A 5 39.38 8.46 -5.43
CA ALA A 5 38.82 7.94 -6.68
C ALA A 5 39.94 7.65 -7.70
N ASN A 6 40.02 6.39 -8.16
CA ASN A 6 40.89 5.97 -9.27
C ASN A 6 40.28 6.22 -10.66
N GLN A 7 39.19 6.98 -10.73
CA GLN A 7 38.55 7.40 -11.98
C GLN A 7 38.29 8.89 -11.96
N VAL A 8 38.12 9.46 -13.15
CA VAL A 8 37.57 10.81 -13.28
C VAL A 8 36.08 10.71 -12.99
N PRO A 9 35.57 11.29 -11.88
CA PRO A 9 34.14 11.21 -11.55
C PRO A 9 33.33 11.83 -12.69
N ASN A 10 32.34 11.09 -13.19
CA ASN A 10 31.49 11.51 -14.32
C ASN A 10 32.32 11.94 -15.55
N GLY A 11 33.36 11.15 -15.88
CA GLY A 11 34.19 11.37 -17.06
C GLY A 11 33.48 11.07 -18.39
N ASP A 12 32.39 10.31 -18.35
CA ASP A 12 31.44 10.09 -19.45
C ASP A 12 30.47 11.26 -19.65
N PHE A 13 30.37 12.19 -18.69
CA PHE A 13 29.52 13.37 -18.74
C PHE A 13 28.03 13.08 -18.92
N GLU A 14 27.54 11.98 -18.36
CA GLU A 14 26.11 11.66 -18.36
C GLU A 14 25.35 12.34 -17.21
N GLN A 15 26.06 12.73 -16.15
CA GLN A 15 25.48 13.39 -14.98
C GLN A 15 25.74 14.91 -15.00
N TRP A 16 24.67 15.69 -15.09
CA TRP A 16 24.74 17.16 -15.08
C TRP A 16 23.95 17.73 -13.91
N ARG A 17 24.52 18.75 -13.26
CA ARG A 17 23.88 19.52 -12.20
C ARG A 17 23.26 20.76 -12.84
N ASN A 18 21.96 20.94 -12.64
CA ASN A 18 21.24 22.10 -13.14
C ASN A 18 21.21 23.20 -12.08
N GLY A 19 21.76 24.36 -12.44
CA GLY A 19 21.65 25.62 -11.69
C GLY A 19 21.40 26.78 -12.65
N SER A 20 21.95 27.98 -12.40
CA SER A 20 21.88 29.11 -13.33
C SER A 20 22.51 28.83 -14.71
N TYR A 21 23.34 27.79 -14.80
CA TYR A 21 23.87 27.14 -16.00
C TYR A 21 24.17 25.68 -15.64
N ALA A 22 24.10 24.76 -16.62
CA ALA A 22 24.37 23.35 -16.39
C ALA A 22 25.89 23.09 -16.29
N LEU A 23 26.31 22.25 -15.34
CA LEU A 23 27.69 21.76 -15.22
C LEU A 23 27.74 20.25 -15.03
N PRO A 24 28.73 19.56 -15.61
CA PRO A 24 28.89 18.14 -15.36
C PRO A 24 29.30 17.92 -13.90
N SER A 25 28.70 16.91 -13.26
CA SER A 25 29.10 16.45 -11.93
C SER A 25 30.60 16.15 -11.91
N GLY A 26 31.31 16.42 -10.81
CA GLY A 26 32.77 16.24 -10.73
C GLY A 26 33.63 17.39 -11.27
N PHE A 27 33.06 18.34 -12.04
CA PHE A 27 33.76 19.53 -12.53
C PHE A 27 33.00 20.82 -12.15
N PRO A 28 33.10 21.27 -10.89
CA PRO A 28 32.28 22.37 -10.38
C PRO A 28 32.71 23.76 -10.83
N TYR A 29 33.87 23.91 -11.48
CA TYR A 29 34.41 25.21 -11.89
C TYR A 29 34.42 25.34 -13.42
N SER A 30 33.86 26.44 -13.93
CA SER A 30 33.80 26.68 -15.38
C SER A 30 33.77 28.16 -15.71
N SER A 31 34.06 28.52 -16.97
CA SER A 31 33.94 29.93 -17.40
C SER A 31 32.50 30.47 -17.42
N ASN A 32 31.49 29.65 -17.16
CA ASN A 32 30.12 30.13 -16.97
C ASN A 32 29.95 30.87 -15.63
N SER A 33 30.75 30.57 -14.59
CA SER A 33 30.67 31.24 -13.29
C SER A 33 31.09 32.71 -13.34
N ASP A 34 31.99 33.04 -14.25
CA ASP A 34 32.49 34.40 -14.47
C ASP A 34 31.42 35.33 -15.12
N ARG A 35 30.21 34.82 -15.40
CA ARG A 35 29.14 35.51 -16.11
C ARG A 35 27.97 36.01 -15.23
N PHE A 36 28.23 36.17 -13.93
CA PHE A 36 27.24 36.42 -12.85
C PHE A 36 26.21 37.55 -13.08
N TYR A 37 26.42 38.47 -14.05
CA TYR A 37 25.53 39.61 -14.28
C TYR A 37 24.52 39.47 -15.44
N HIS A 38 24.54 38.39 -16.26
CA HIS A 38 23.55 38.17 -17.34
C HIS A 38 23.32 36.68 -17.70
N PRO A 39 22.18 36.07 -17.32
CA PRO A 39 21.90 34.62 -17.48
C PRO A 39 21.36 34.22 -18.87
N ALA A 40 21.75 34.91 -19.95
CA ALA A 40 21.23 34.62 -21.29
C ALA A 40 22.23 33.83 -22.17
N PRO A 41 21.81 32.74 -22.85
CA PRO A 41 22.65 31.94 -23.75
C PRO A 41 23.22 32.75 -24.93
N PRO A 42 24.30 32.27 -25.60
CA PRO A 42 24.92 30.93 -25.46
C PRO A 42 25.96 30.85 -24.33
N PHE A 43 26.04 29.72 -23.63
CA PHE A 43 27.03 29.47 -22.57
C PHE A 43 28.37 29.01 -23.17
N ASN A 44 29.46 29.22 -22.43
CA ASN A 44 30.79 28.79 -22.88
C ASN A 44 31.03 27.31 -22.58
N VAL A 45 30.31 26.74 -21.60
CA VAL A 45 30.25 25.32 -21.31
C VAL A 45 28.80 24.87 -21.42
N GLU A 46 28.53 23.89 -22.28
CA GLU A 46 27.20 23.38 -22.58
C GLU A 46 27.19 21.85 -22.60
N GLN A 47 26.09 21.27 -22.13
CA GLN A 47 25.75 19.87 -22.40
C GLN A 47 25.35 19.74 -23.87
N THR A 48 25.77 18.67 -24.53
CA THR A 48 25.43 18.40 -25.93
C THR A 48 25.09 16.94 -26.11
N THR A 49 24.13 16.63 -26.99
CA THR A 49 23.79 15.24 -27.37
C THR A 49 24.69 14.71 -28.50
N ASP A 50 25.55 15.56 -29.05
CA ASP A 50 26.62 15.16 -29.96
C ASP A 50 27.76 14.58 -29.11
N ALA A 51 27.59 13.30 -28.74
CA ALA A 51 28.43 12.52 -27.85
C ALA A 51 29.12 11.36 -28.59
N PHE A 52 30.24 10.90 -28.05
CA PHE A 52 30.95 9.71 -28.51
C PHE A 52 30.34 8.43 -27.93
N GLU A 53 30.04 8.44 -26.63
CA GLU A 53 29.43 7.33 -25.87
C GLU A 53 28.36 7.92 -24.95
N GLY A 54 27.28 7.17 -24.67
CA GLY A 54 26.17 7.70 -23.86
C GLY A 54 25.28 8.71 -24.59
N GLN A 55 24.50 9.49 -23.83
CA GLN A 55 23.56 10.48 -24.35
C GLN A 55 24.16 11.89 -24.41
N TYR A 56 25.20 12.18 -23.63
CA TYR A 56 25.67 13.54 -23.42
C TYR A 56 27.20 13.65 -23.42
N ALA A 57 27.69 14.77 -23.93
CA ALA A 57 29.09 15.16 -23.86
C ALA A 57 29.22 16.63 -23.44
N VAL A 58 30.45 17.07 -23.15
CA VAL A 58 30.74 18.47 -22.87
C VAL A 58 31.12 19.20 -24.15
N LYS A 59 30.52 20.36 -24.39
CA LYS A 59 30.91 21.31 -25.44
C LYS A 59 31.43 22.60 -24.82
N LEU A 60 32.70 22.90 -25.10
CA LEU A 60 33.39 24.13 -24.70
C LEU A 60 33.52 25.07 -25.90
N THR A 61 33.05 26.31 -25.77
CA THR A 61 33.09 27.33 -26.83
C THR A 61 33.84 28.57 -26.37
N THR A 62 34.82 29.02 -27.16
CA THR A 62 35.46 30.33 -26.94
C THR A 62 34.52 31.43 -27.43
N GLY A 63 34.07 32.28 -26.52
CA GLY A 63 33.14 33.38 -26.77
C GLY A 63 33.81 34.76 -26.81
N LEU A 64 32.99 35.80 -27.00
CA LEU A 64 33.36 37.21 -26.79
C LEU A 64 32.80 37.66 -25.43
N SER A 65 33.64 38.19 -24.54
CA SER A 65 33.13 38.94 -23.38
C SER A 65 32.62 40.33 -23.82
N PHE A 66 31.59 40.85 -23.15
CA PHE A 66 31.07 42.21 -23.39
C PHE A 66 32.15 43.25 -23.06
N GLY A 67 32.97 43.63 -24.04
CA GLY A 67 33.71 44.89 -24.01
C GLY A 67 35.19 44.86 -24.37
N ASP A 68 36.00 43.85 -23.99
CA ASP A 68 37.47 44.00 -24.18
C ASP A 68 38.33 42.71 -24.26
N GLY A 69 37.77 41.54 -24.63
CA GLY A 69 38.63 40.39 -24.95
C GLY A 69 37.92 39.06 -25.23
N PRO A 70 38.61 38.11 -25.90
CA PRO A 70 38.13 36.74 -26.06
C PRO A 70 38.08 36.01 -24.70
N ASN A 71 37.02 35.22 -24.48
CA ASN A 71 36.82 34.43 -23.25
C ASN A 71 36.77 32.94 -23.58
N PHE A 72 37.60 32.15 -22.90
CA PHE A 72 37.73 30.72 -23.14
C PHE A 72 36.60 29.92 -22.51
N GLY A 73 36.09 28.91 -23.20
CA GLY A 73 35.33 27.84 -22.56
C GLY A 73 36.29 26.99 -21.74
N TYR A 74 36.20 27.04 -20.41
CA TYR A 74 37.01 26.18 -19.54
C TYR A 74 36.14 25.41 -18.56
N LEU A 75 36.61 24.22 -18.17
CA LEU A 75 35.99 23.32 -17.21
C LEU A 75 37.08 22.67 -16.35
N LEU A 76 36.97 22.78 -15.03
CA LEU A 76 37.99 22.33 -14.07
C LEU A 76 37.34 21.56 -12.90
N ASN A 77 38.04 20.54 -12.40
CA ASN A 77 37.70 19.87 -11.13
C ASN A 77 38.34 20.55 -9.89
N PHE A 78 39.05 21.65 -10.11
CA PHE A 78 39.81 22.37 -9.09
C PHE A 78 39.56 23.88 -9.22
N PRO A 79 39.66 24.63 -8.11
CA PRO A 79 39.48 26.07 -8.12
C PRO A 79 40.49 26.76 -9.05
N PRO A 80 40.07 27.79 -9.83
CA PRO A 80 41.00 28.52 -10.69
C PRO A 80 41.96 29.45 -9.93
N ASP A 81 41.75 29.67 -8.63
CA ASP A 81 42.66 30.39 -7.74
C ASP A 81 43.68 29.45 -7.08
N ASP A 82 44.98 29.69 -7.31
CA ASP A 82 46.09 28.86 -6.80
C ASP A 82 46.23 28.85 -5.25
N GLU A 83 45.24 29.40 -4.50
CA GLU A 83 45.25 29.51 -3.04
C GLU A 83 44.40 28.45 -2.33
N THR A 84 43.52 27.73 -3.04
CA THR A 84 42.60 26.76 -2.44
C THR A 84 42.86 25.34 -2.97
N PRO A 85 43.24 24.36 -2.11
CA PRO A 85 43.47 22.99 -2.56
C PRO A 85 42.22 22.36 -3.18
N GLY A 86 42.36 21.70 -4.32
CA GLY A 86 41.27 21.03 -5.04
C GLY A 86 41.72 19.77 -5.79
N GLY A 87 40.82 19.21 -6.62
CA GLY A 87 41.11 18.05 -7.45
C GLY A 87 40.58 16.72 -6.90
N ILE A 88 40.85 15.64 -7.65
CA ILE A 88 40.41 14.28 -7.35
C ILE A 88 41.48 13.61 -6.47
N PRO A 89 41.13 13.06 -5.29
CA PRO A 89 42.04 12.25 -4.51
C PRO A 89 42.43 10.95 -5.24
N LEU A 90 43.73 10.64 -5.27
CA LEU A 90 44.28 9.44 -5.92
C LEU A 90 44.66 8.37 -4.87
N THR A 91 44.40 7.09 -5.17
CA THR A 91 44.98 5.97 -4.40
C THR A 91 46.16 5.30 -5.13
N ASP A 92 46.21 5.41 -6.46
CA ASP A 92 47.31 4.94 -7.30
C ASP A 92 47.97 6.10 -8.08
N THR A 93 49.21 5.90 -8.53
CA THR A 93 49.89 6.86 -9.41
C THR A 93 49.49 6.60 -10.86
N PRO A 94 48.69 7.49 -11.50
CA PRO A 94 48.32 7.33 -12.91
C PRO A 94 49.54 7.39 -13.82
N THR A 95 49.49 6.61 -14.90
CA THR A 95 50.51 6.62 -15.96
C THR A 95 50.10 7.49 -17.15
N GLY A 96 48.89 8.06 -17.15
CA GLY A 96 48.42 8.94 -18.22
C GLY A 96 46.93 9.30 -18.11
N VAL A 97 46.44 10.00 -19.13
CA VAL A 97 45.02 10.37 -19.31
C VAL A 97 44.57 10.00 -20.73
N ARG A 98 43.34 9.52 -20.87
CA ARG A 98 42.70 9.16 -22.15
C ARG A 98 41.29 9.74 -22.26
N GLY A 99 40.77 9.80 -23.47
CA GLY A 99 39.39 10.15 -23.74
C GLY A 99 39.13 10.40 -25.22
N TYR A 100 37.97 10.95 -25.55
CA TYR A 100 37.59 11.30 -26.91
C TYR A 100 37.35 12.80 -27.04
N TYR A 101 37.79 13.36 -28.17
CA TYR A 101 37.62 14.77 -28.45
C TYR A 101 37.22 15.02 -29.91
N LYS A 102 36.49 16.12 -30.13
CA LYS A 102 36.25 16.70 -31.45
C LYS A 102 36.59 18.18 -31.37
N TYR A 103 37.34 18.71 -32.33
CA TYR A 103 37.91 20.06 -32.23
C TYR A 103 37.74 20.87 -33.51
N LEU A 104 37.13 22.05 -33.38
CA LEU A 104 36.84 22.98 -34.46
C LEU A 104 37.59 24.31 -34.20
N PRO A 105 38.89 24.43 -34.56
CA PRO A 105 39.68 25.64 -34.32
C PRO A 105 39.38 26.74 -35.33
N VAL A 106 39.37 28.00 -34.86
CA VAL A 106 39.40 29.20 -35.71
C VAL A 106 40.84 29.64 -35.93
N ASP A 107 41.24 29.99 -37.16
CA ASP A 107 42.56 30.56 -37.51
C ASP A 107 43.81 29.90 -36.86
N GLY A 108 43.79 28.58 -36.67
CA GLY A 108 44.92 27.84 -36.07
C GLY A 108 45.04 27.97 -34.55
N ASP A 109 43.96 28.36 -33.87
CA ASP A 109 43.83 28.26 -32.41
C ASP A 109 44.00 26.80 -31.92
N SER A 110 44.26 26.64 -30.62
CA SER A 110 44.56 25.33 -30.04
C SER A 110 43.83 25.12 -28.72
N GLY A 111 43.26 23.94 -28.49
CA GLY A 111 42.67 23.57 -27.20
C GLY A 111 43.76 23.09 -26.24
N ILE A 112 43.44 22.98 -24.95
CA ILE A 112 44.37 22.45 -23.95
C ILE A 112 43.68 21.50 -22.98
N ILE A 113 44.41 20.45 -22.61
CA ILE A 113 44.17 19.60 -21.45
C ILE A 113 45.32 19.86 -20.47
N LEU A 114 44.97 20.26 -19.25
CA LEU A 114 45.90 20.54 -18.16
C LEU A 114 45.73 19.49 -17.07
N ILE A 115 46.83 18.89 -16.65
CA ILE A 115 46.88 17.90 -15.56
C ILE A 115 47.94 18.31 -14.55
N ARG A 116 47.62 18.32 -13.25
CA ARG A 116 48.61 18.46 -12.17
C ARG A 116 48.49 17.29 -11.20
N LEU A 117 49.63 16.72 -10.81
CA LEU A 117 49.69 15.70 -9.74
C LEU A 117 50.30 16.34 -8.50
N LEU A 118 49.67 16.11 -7.35
CA LEU A 118 50.03 16.76 -6.08
C LEU A 118 50.28 15.74 -4.95
N LYS A 119 51.08 16.16 -3.96
CA LYS A 119 51.23 15.52 -2.65
C LYS A 119 50.75 16.49 -1.57
N GLY A 120 49.58 16.23 -0.99
CA GLY A 120 48.84 17.26 -0.27
C GLY A 120 48.65 18.50 -1.15
N ASP A 121 48.97 19.68 -0.63
CA ASP A 121 48.85 20.94 -1.39
C ASP A 121 50.07 21.23 -2.29
N GLN A 122 51.08 20.35 -2.30
CA GLN A 122 52.30 20.57 -3.08
C GLN A 122 52.19 19.97 -4.48
N LYS A 123 52.22 20.83 -5.51
CA LYS A 123 52.33 20.40 -6.91
C LYS A 123 53.65 19.66 -7.16
N LEU A 124 53.56 18.37 -7.50
CA LEU A 124 54.70 17.54 -7.87
C LEU A 124 55.07 17.75 -9.34
N VAL A 125 54.06 17.77 -10.22
CA VAL A 125 54.26 17.95 -11.66
C VAL A 125 53.04 18.51 -12.36
N GLU A 126 53.25 19.13 -13.52
CA GLU A 126 52.21 19.63 -14.41
C GLU A 126 52.44 19.16 -15.85
N TYR A 127 51.37 18.77 -16.53
CA TYR A 127 51.33 18.42 -17.94
C TYR A 127 50.32 19.31 -18.66
N ASN A 128 50.74 19.80 -19.83
CA ASN A 128 49.94 20.66 -20.71
C ASN A 128 49.92 20.03 -22.10
N PHE A 129 48.77 19.45 -22.47
CA PHE A 129 48.59 18.79 -23.76
C PHE A 129 47.78 19.67 -24.69
N THR A 130 48.37 20.04 -25.83
CA THR A 130 47.74 20.95 -26.78
C THR A 130 47.02 20.18 -27.89
N ILE A 131 45.75 20.52 -28.12
CA ILE A 131 44.94 19.99 -29.21
C ILE A 131 45.00 20.97 -30.39
N LYS A 132 45.44 20.50 -31.57
CA LYS A 132 45.62 21.34 -32.76
C LYS A 132 45.00 20.71 -34.00
N GLY A 133 44.64 21.56 -34.95
CA GLY A 133 44.11 21.14 -36.23
C GLY A 133 42.61 20.83 -36.17
N LEU A 134 41.97 20.90 -37.33
CA LEU A 134 40.54 20.58 -37.44
C LEU A 134 40.33 19.08 -37.30
N GLN A 135 39.53 18.69 -36.31
CA GLN A 135 39.12 17.31 -36.05
C GLN A 135 37.59 17.29 -35.95
N SER A 136 36.92 17.07 -37.09
CA SER A 136 35.45 17.21 -37.22
C SER A 136 34.65 15.98 -36.78
N THR A 137 35.32 14.89 -36.38
CA THR A 137 34.72 13.69 -35.79
C THR A 137 35.48 13.34 -34.52
N TYR A 138 34.84 12.64 -33.57
CA TYR A 138 35.50 12.19 -32.34
C TYR A 138 36.75 11.37 -32.65
N ALA A 139 37.86 11.76 -32.04
CA ALA A 139 39.13 11.08 -32.09
C ALA A 139 39.59 10.76 -30.67
N ARG A 140 40.12 9.55 -30.49
CA ARG A 140 40.71 9.15 -29.21
C ARG A 140 42.02 9.89 -28.99
N PHE A 141 42.24 10.39 -27.78
CA PHE A 141 43.55 10.81 -27.29
C PHE A 141 43.98 9.92 -26.12
N GLU A 142 45.29 9.77 -25.98
CA GLU A 142 45.92 9.12 -24.83
C GLU A 142 47.29 9.77 -24.64
N PHE A 143 47.48 10.40 -23.48
CA PHE A 143 48.70 11.12 -23.16
C PHE A 143 49.37 10.48 -21.94
N PRO A 144 50.58 9.92 -22.10
CA PRO A 144 51.30 9.34 -20.97
C PRO A 144 51.90 10.43 -20.07
N PHE A 145 51.99 10.13 -18.79
CA PHE A 145 52.72 10.90 -17.79
C PHE A 145 54.15 10.36 -17.72
N ASP A 146 55.11 11.10 -18.28
CA ASP A 146 56.49 10.65 -18.49
C ASP A 146 57.53 11.33 -17.59
N LYS A 147 57.13 12.33 -16.82
CA LYS A 147 58.04 13.04 -15.90
C LYS A 147 58.20 12.24 -14.60
N PRO A 148 59.44 12.00 -14.15
CA PRO A 148 59.68 11.27 -12.91
C PRO A 148 59.16 12.05 -11.70
N LEU A 149 58.40 11.37 -10.84
CA LEU A 149 57.86 11.94 -9.61
C LEU A 149 58.82 11.70 -8.44
N ALA A 150 59.03 12.73 -7.62
CA ALA A 150 59.86 12.62 -6.43
C ALA A 150 59.18 11.81 -5.31
N GLU A 151 57.85 11.83 -5.28
CA GLU A 151 56.98 11.17 -4.31
C GLU A 151 55.70 10.70 -5.02
N THR A 152 54.98 9.74 -4.44
CA THR A 152 53.71 9.26 -4.98
C THR A 152 52.59 10.28 -4.73
N PRO A 153 51.91 10.79 -5.77
CA PRO A 153 50.85 11.76 -5.64
C PRO A 153 49.64 11.16 -4.90
N ASP A 154 48.89 12.01 -4.21
CA ASP A 154 47.62 11.69 -3.56
C ASP A 154 46.45 12.56 -4.07
N PHE A 155 46.70 13.51 -4.98
CA PHE A 155 45.66 14.26 -5.70
C PHE A 155 46.01 14.47 -7.18
N ILE A 156 44.97 14.61 -8.02
CA ILE A 156 45.04 15.01 -9.41
C ILE A 156 44.05 16.14 -9.75
N GLU A 157 44.58 17.22 -10.31
CA GLU A 157 43.79 18.31 -10.89
C GLU A 157 43.71 18.11 -12.41
N ILE A 158 42.51 18.25 -12.97
CA ILE A 158 42.18 18.07 -14.38
C ILE A 158 41.41 19.29 -14.87
N GLY A 159 41.91 19.90 -15.95
CA GLY A 159 41.30 21.06 -16.57
C GLY A 159 41.29 20.97 -18.09
N PHE A 160 40.25 21.52 -18.68
CA PHE A 160 40.08 21.60 -20.14
C PHE A 160 39.78 23.04 -20.55
N ALA A 161 40.32 23.48 -21.69
CA ALA A 161 39.90 24.74 -22.29
C ALA A 161 39.87 24.70 -23.83
N SER A 162 38.87 25.40 -24.40
CA SER A 162 38.63 25.46 -25.84
C SER A 162 39.73 26.20 -26.61
N SER A 163 40.42 27.16 -25.98
CA SER A 163 41.56 27.83 -26.60
C SER A 163 42.71 28.11 -25.62
N PHE A 164 43.94 28.01 -26.13
CA PHE A 164 45.20 28.25 -25.45
C PHE A 164 46.29 28.56 -26.50
N ASN A 165 46.79 29.80 -26.52
CA ASN A 165 47.87 30.20 -27.42
C ASN A 165 48.97 30.99 -26.68
N GLU A 166 50.13 31.19 -27.33
CA GLU A 166 51.31 31.85 -26.72
C GLU A 166 51.05 33.31 -26.27
N LEU A 167 49.94 33.91 -26.69
CA LEU A 167 49.51 35.26 -26.30
C LEU A 167 48.33 35.26 -25.33
N MET A 168 47.88 34.08 -24.85
CA MET A 168 46.71 33.90 -23.97
C MET A 168 45.45 34.63 -24.50
N SER A 169 45.27 34.66 -25.83
CA SER A 169 44.15 35.35 -26.48
C SER A 169 43.30 34.36 -27.27
N GLY A 170 42.13 33.98 -26.77
CA GLY A 170 41.26 33.04 -27.46
C GLY A 170 40.79 33.55 -28.81
N ARG A 171 40.46 32.61 -29.71
CA ARG A 171 39.77 32.98 -30.94
C ARG A 171 38.29 32.64 -30.79
N PRO A 172 37.42 33.66 -30.74
CA PRO A 172 35.98 33.42 -30.63
C PRO A 172 35.49 32.52 -31.76
N GLY A 173 34.67 31.54 -31.41
CA GLY A 173 34.16 30.52 -32.32
C GLY A 173 34.96 29.22 -32.34
N THR A 174 36.10 29.13 -31.64
CA THR A 174 36.79 27.85 -31.41
C THR A 174 35.95 26.96 -30.49
N VAL A 175 35.72 25.70 -30.89
CA VAL A 175 34.89 24.74 -30.14
C VAL A 175 35.65 23.44 -29.87
N LEU A 176 35.60 22.95 -28.63
CA LEU A 176 36.12 21.67 -28.18
C LEU A 176 35.01 20.83 -27.56
N PHE A 177 34.81 19.62 -28.07
CA PHE A 177 33.93 18.61 -27.47
C PHE A 177 34.79 17.57 -26.76
N LEU A 178 34.33 17.10 -25.60
CA LEU A 178 35.02 16.13 -24.76
C LEU A 178 34.04 15.07 -24.26
N ASP A 179 34.51 13.83 -24.24
CA ASP A 179 33.74 12.67 -23.80
C ASP A 179 34.65 11.53 -23.32
N SER A 180 34.11 10.68 -22.45
CA SER A 180 34.70 9.45 -21.90
C SER A 180 36.14 9.63 -21.36
N ILE A 181 36.32 10.65 -20.53
CA ILE A 181 37.59 11.00 -19.89
C ILE A 181 37.95 9.97 -18.81
N GLY A 182 39.16 9.42 -18.90
CA GLY A 182 39.66 8.48 -17.90
C GLY A 182 41.17 8.58 -17.68
N LEU A 183 41.63 8.05 -16.55
CA LEU A 183 43.05 7.90 -16.26
C LEU A 183 43.55 6.53 -16.74
N THR A 184 44.81 6.46 -17.14
CA THR A 184 45.47 5.20 -17.53
C THR A 184 46.46 4.77 -16.46
N GLY A 185 46.65 3.46 -16.32
CA GLY A 185 47.57 2.90 -15.31
C GLY A 185 47.11 3.05 -13.86
N VAL A 186 45.85 3.45 -13.66
CA VAL A 186 45.12 3.31 -12.40
C VAL A 186 44.12 2.17 -12.53
N THR A 187 43.76 1.56 -11.41
CA THR A 187 42.86 0.40 -11.36
C THR A 187 41.38 0.85 -11.48
N ASN A 188 40.71 0.50 -12.59
CA ASN A 188 39.28 0.77 -12.88
C ASN A 188 38.45 -0.50 -12.65
N GLN A 189 37.49 -0.48 -11.73
CA GLN A 189 36.98 -1.67 -11.01
C GLN A 189 38.13 -2.43 -10.33
N PRO A 190 37.89 -3.35 -9.37
CA PRO A 190 38.87 -4.40 -9.16
C PRO A 190 39.17 -4.97 -10.56
N PRO A 191 40.43 -5.03 -11.03
CA PRO A 191 40.78 -5.46 -12.39
C PRO A 191 40.26 -6.85 -12.84
N GLY A 192 39.47 -7.53 -12.00
CA GLY A 192 38.92 -8.86 -12.21
C GLY A 192 37.40 -8.98 -12.42
N LEU A 193 36.56 -7.94 -12.39
CA LEU A 193 35.09 -8.14 -12.52
C LEU A 193 34.60 -8.37 -13.95
N ALA A 194 35.06 -7.58 -14.94
CA ALA A 194 34.72 -7.69 -16.37
C ALA A 194 33.22 -7.96 -16.67
N GLY A 195 32.32 -7.31 -15.92
CA GLY A 195 30.88 -7.61 -15.87
C GLY A 195 30.04 -7.05 -17.02
N ASP A 196 30.64 -6.24 -17.89
CA ASP A 196 30.03 -5.72 -19.12
C ASP A 196 30.08 -6.73 -20.27
N PHE A 197 30.87 -7.80 -20.12
CA PHE A 197 31.09 -8.84 -21.12
C PHE A 197 31.47 -8.30 -22.51
N GLU A 198 32.26 -7.24 -22.58
CA GLU A 198 32.75 -6.70 -23.86
C GLU A 198 34.18 -7.12 -24.22
N SER A 199 34.89 -7.68 -23.24
CA SER A 199 36.26 -8.16 -23.40
C SER A 199 36.33 -9.69 -23.39
N TRP A 200 36.79 -10.29 -24.49
CA TRP A 200 36.87 -11.75 -24.67
C TRP A 200 38.25 -12.18 -25.19
N THR A 201 38.68 -13.39 -24.86
CA THR A 201 39.94 -13.97 -25.33
C THR A 201 39.89 -14.32 -26.83
N LEU A 202 41.00 -14.14 -27.56
CA LEU A 202 41.13 -14.37 -29.01
C LEU A 202 41.31 -15.86 -29.41
N VAL A 203 41.19 -16.79 -28.47
CA VAL A 203 41.44 -18.23 -28.68
C VAL A 203 40.12 -18.93 -29.03
N GLU A 204 40.17 -20.12 -29.64
CA GLU A 204 39.03 -20.86 -30.28
C GLU A 204 37.71 -20.95 -29.48
N HIS A 205 37.70 -20.68 -28.17
CA HIS A 205 36.53 -20.78 -27.30
C HIS A 205 35.84 -19.44 -26.97
N ASN A 206 36.41 -18.27 -27.30
CA ASN A 206 35.87 -16.94 -26.96
C ASN A 206 35.41 -16.84 -25.49
N LEU A 207 36.33 -17.03 -24.54
CA LEU A 207 36.02 -16.95 -23.11
C LEU A 207 36.03 -15.50 -22.60
N PRO A 208 35.12 -15.15 -21.68
CA PRO A 208 35.04 -13.81 -21.09
C PRO A 208 36.32 -13.53 -20.30
N VAL A 209 36.88 -12.33 -20.43
CA VAL A 209 38.06 -11.95 -19.64
C VAL A 209 37.68 -11.96 -18.15
N ALA A 210 38.54 -12.53 -17.29
CA ALA A 210 38.40 -12.64 -15.83
C ALA A 210 37.35 -13.65 -15.28
N TRP A 211 36.57 -14.29 -16.14
CA TRP A 211 35.60 -15.33 -15.76
C TRP A 211 36.05 -16.70 -16.26
N THR A 212 35.93 -17.71 -15.41
CA THR A 212 36.20 -19.11 -15.75
C THR A 212 34.88 -19.82 -15.99
N ILE A 213 34.81 -20.62 -17.06
CA ILE A 213 33.63 -21.39 -17.43
C ILE A 213 33.93 -22.87 -17.24
N ASP A 214 33.11 -23.53 -16.44
CA ASP A 214 33.16 -24.97 -16.23
C ASP A 214 32.03 -25.66 -17.00
N GLY A 215 32.35 -26.76 -17.68
CA GLY A 215 31.42 -27.57 -18.47
C GLY A 215 32.10 -28.26 -19.65
N GLU A 216 31.37 -29.11 -20.38
CA GLU A 216 31.93 -29.87 -21.51
C GLU A 216 32.35 -28.95 -22.68
N GLU A 217 33.55 -29.19 -23.25
CA GLU A 217 34.17 -28.33 -24.28
C GLU A 217 33.26 -28.02 -25.47
N GLN A 218 32.37 -28.94 -25.87
CA GLN A 218 31.48 -28.78 -27.03
C GLN A 218 30.38 -27.71 -26.83
N TYR A 219 30.10 -27.33 -25.59
CA TYR A 219 29.10 -26.31 -25.24
C TYR A 219 29.74 -25.01 -24.72
N SER A 220 31.07 -24.92 -24.69
CA SER A 220 31.85 -23.80 -24.14
C SER A 220 31.89 -22.54 -25.04
N HIS A 221 30.76 -22.20 -25.68
CA HIS A 221 30.59 -20.96 -26.43
C HIS A 221 29.71 -19.97 -25.65
N PRO A 222 30.22 -19.39 -24.56
CA PRO A 222 29.43 -18.59 -23.63
C PRO A 222 29.14 -17.17 -24.13
N LYS A 223 29.68 -16.80 -25.30
CA LYS A 223 29.52 -15.48 -25.91
C LYS A 223 28.26 -15.43 -26.76
N THR A 224 27.31 -14.57 -26.41
CA THR A 224 26.07 -14.35 -27.19
C THR A 224 25.93 -12.91 -27.65
N THR A 225 25.11 -12.68 -28.69
CA THR A 225 24.71 -11.33 -29.16
C THR A 225 23.32 -10.93 -28.65
N VAL A 226 22.63 -11.86 -27.97
CA VAL A 226 21.40 -11.60 -27.23
C VAL A 226 21.82 -11.02 -25.89
N ARG A 227 21.67 -9.70 -25.75
CA ARG A 227 22.31 -8.90 -24.69
C ARG A 227 21.35 -7.86 -24.13
N MET A 228 21.67 -7.34 -22.95
CA MET A 228 21.02 -6.19 -22.34
C MET A 228 21.71 -4.89 -22.76
N SER A 229 23.05 -4.86 -22.75
CA SER A 229 23.88 -3.70 -23.07
C SER A 229 25.05 -4.08 -23.99
N GLY A 230 25.79 -3.11 -24.50
CA GLY A 230 27.01 -3.35 -25.28
C GLY A 230 26.81 -4.10 -26.61
N ASP A 231 27.77 -4.96 -26.99
CA ASP A 231 27.75 -5.82 -28.17
C ASP A 231 27.57 -7.32 -27.82
N TYR A 232 27.88 -7.76 -26.59
CA TYR A 232 27.83 -9.16 -26.19
C TYR A 232 27.34 -9.37 -24.74
N ALA A 233 26.91 -10.59 -24.43
CA ALA A 233 26.57 -11.02 -23.08
C ALA A 233 27.06 -12.46 -22.81
N LEU A 234 26.95 -12.91 -21.55
CA LEU A 234 27.26 -14.26 -21.15
C LEU A 234 26.02 -15.18 -21.25
N GLU A 235 26.17 -16.35 -21.87
CA GLU A 235 25.13 -17.37 -22.02
C GLU A 235 25.66 -18.74 -21.52
N LEU A 236 24.91 -19.40 -20.63
CA LEU A 236 25.22 -20.72 -20.07
C LEU A 236 24.09 -21.70 -20.38
N ARG A 237 24.43 -22.96 -20.61
CA ARG A 237 23.50 -24.03 -20.98
C ARG A 237 23.69 -25.28 -20.13
N SER A 238 22.59 -25.88 -19.67
CA SER A 238 22.62 -27.23 -19.11
C SER A 238 22.68 -28.27 -20.24
N PHE A 239 23.35 -29.40 -20.01
CA PHE A 239 23.57 -30.46 -21.00
C PHE A 239 23.48 -31.85 -20.36
N LEU A 240 23.41 -32.90 -21.19
CA LEU A 240 23.38 -34.27 -20.71
C LEU A 240 24.79 -34.84 -20.68
N ASP A 241 25.19 -35.39 -19.54
CA ASP A 241 26.43 -36.17 -19.39
C ASP A 241 26.12 -37.65 -19.14
N VAL A 242 27.00 -38.52 -19.62
CA VAL A 242 26.89 -39.98 -19.49
C VAL A 242 28.16 -40.54 -18.87
N GLU A 243 28.13 -40.68 -17.55
CA GLU A 243 29.21 -41.28 -16.76
C GLU A 243 28.80 -42.65 -16.22
N GLU A 244 29.67 -43.65 -16.37
CA GLU A 244 29.46 -45.05 -15.94
C GLU A 244 28.11 -45.71 -16.35
N GLY A 245 27.44 -45.19 -17.40
CA GLY A 245 26.18 -45.72 -17.92
C GLY A 245 24.91 -45.11 -17.30
N ILE A 246 25.04 -44.04 -16.50
CA ILE A 246 23.93 -43.24 -15.98
C ILE A 246 23.92 -41.90 -16.72
N THR A 247 22.76 -41.51 -17.26
CA THR A 247 22.57 -40.19 -17.90
C THR A 247 21.97 -39.21 -16.91
N ARG A 248 22.60 -38.05 -16.73
CA ARG A 248 22.13 -36.96 -15.86
C ARG A 248 22.28 -35.62 -16.55
N THR A 249 21.53 -34.63 -16.09
CA THR A 249 21.76 -33.24 -16.49
C THR A 249 22.91 -32.66 -15.67
N GLU A 250 23.85 -32.05 -16.39
CA GLU A 250 24.95 -31.25 -15.85
C GLU A 250 24.73 -29.78 -16.22
N HIS A 251 25.16 -28.87 -15.34
CA HIS A 251 24.94 -27.43 -15.49
C HIS A 251 26.25 -26.73 -15.78
N GLN A 252 26.30 -25.94 -16.85
CA GLN A 252 27.40 -25.00 -17.04
C GLN A 252 27.42 -23.95 -15.95
N ARG A 253 28.63 -23.59 -15.54
CA ARG A 253 28.90 -22.60 -14.49
C ARG A 253 29.87 -21.55 -15.00
N ALA A 254 29.65 -20.31 -14.56
CA ALA A 254 30.60 -19.23 -14.73
C ALA A 254 30.96 -18.68 -13.37
N HIS A 255 32.25 -18.61 -13.04
CA HIS A 255 32.69 -18.04 -11.78
C HIS A 255 33.86 -17.08 -11.94
N LEU A 256 33.87 -16.10 -11.05
CA LEU A 256 34.94 -15.14 -10.85
C LEU A 256 36.12 -15.84 -10.16
N GLY A 257 37.31 -15.86 -10.76
CA GLY A 257 38.44 -16.65 -10.25
C GLY A 257 38.44 -18.12 -10.70
N TYR A 258 39.18 -18.98 -10.00
CA TYR A 258 39.33 -20.40 -10.36
C TYR A 258 39.27 -21.30 -9.12
N TRP A 259 38.69 -22.48 -9.28
CA TRP A 259 38.72 -23.52 -8.26
C TRP A 259 40.15 -24.04 -8.07
N ASN A 260 40.63 -24.12 -6.83
CA ASN A 260 41.97 -24.60 -6.52
C ASN A 260 41.91 -25.88 -5.70
N ASP A 261 42.18 -27.00 -6.37
CA ASP A 261 42.14 -28.35 -5.78
C ASP A 261 43.13 -28.54 -4.62
N ASP A 262 44.24 -27.79 -4.58
CA ASP A 262 45.25 -27.93 -3.53
C ASP A 262 44.77 -27.38 -2.17
N ILE A 263 43.81 -26.44 -2.18
CA ILE A 263 43.24 -25.83 -0.97
C ILE A 263 41.75 -26.17 -0.77
N GLY A 264 41.11 -26.79 -1.77
CA GLY A 264 39.69 -27.14 -1.74
C GLY A 264 38.75 -25.93 -1.69
N ASP A 265 39.17 -24.80 -2.27
CA ASP A 265 38.44 -23.53 -2.27
C ASP A 265 38.83 -22.66 -3.48
N PHE A 266 38.08 -21.60 -3.74
CA PHE A 266 38.32 -20.67 -4.85
C PHE A 266 39.56 -19.77 -4.60
N SER A 267 40.41 -19.68 -5.62
CA SER A 267 41.56 -18.77 -5.73
C SER A 267 41.31 -17.71 -6.80
N GLY A 268 42.04 -16.58 -6.74
CA GLY A 268 41.79 -15.45 -7.65
C GLY A 268 40.52 -14.66 -7.31
N ARG A 269 40.16 -14.62 -6.02
CA ARG A 269 39.02 -13.86 -5.46
C ARG A 269 39.13 -12.38 -5.83
N MET A 270 37.99 -11.75 -6.07
CA MET A 270 37.96 -10.34 -6.37
C MET A 270 38.01 -9.52 -5.07
N PRO A 271 38.94 -8.57 -4.94
CA PRO A 271 38.98 -7.71 -3.75
C PRO A 271 37.78 -6.77 -3.74
N LEU A 272 37.22 -6.55 -2.55
CA LEU A 272 36.21 -5.54 -2.26
C LEU A 272 36.91 -4.31 -1.67
N SER A 273 36.47 -3.12 -2.06
CA SER A 273 36.97 -1.87 -1.46
C SER A 273 36.30 -1.55 -0.11
N GLY A 274 35.16 -2.19 0.16
CA GLY A 274 34.40 -2.07 1.40
C GLY A 274 33.40 -0.91 1.40
N SER A 275 33.21 -0.25 0.25
CA SER A 275 32.09 0.65 -0.02
C SER A 275 30.96 0.00 -0.80
N GLU A 276 31.22 -1.13 -1.46
CA GLU A 276 30.21 -1.87 -2.21
C GLU A 276 29.20 -2.48 -1.25
N ASP A 277 27.90 -2.42 -1.54
CA ASP A 277 26.88 -3.03 -0.68
C ASP A 277 25.75 -3.71 -1.46
N THR A 278 25.73 -3.61 -2.78
CA THR A 278 24.73 -4.29 -3.61
C THR A 278 25.36 -4.81 -4.90
N LEU A 279 25.13 -6.10 -5.20
CA LEU A 279 25.42 -6.68 -6.50
C LEU A 279 24.18 -6.52 -7.40
N ALA A 280 24.32 -5.87 -8.55
CA ALA A 280 23.26 -5.68 -9.51
C ALA A 280 23.64 -6.28 -10.88
N PHE A 281 22.72 -7.02 -11.50
CA PHE A 281 22.92 -7.55 -12.85
C PHE A 281 21.59 -7.80 -13.56
N TYR A 282 21.62 -7.89 -14.89
CA TYR A 282 20.46 -8.29 -15.67
C TYR A 282 20.58 -9.76 -16.05
N TYR A 283 19.52 -10.54 -15.85
CA TYR A 283 19.50 -11.95 -16.24
C TYR A 283 18.26 -12.33 -17.05
N SER A 284 18.39 -13.37 -17.86
CA SER A 284 17.26 -14.05 -18.48
C SER A 284 17.40 -15.55 -18.30
N TYR A 285 16.33 -16.21 -17.86
CA TYR A 285 16.33 -17.65 -17.65
C TYR A 285 15.18 -18.34 -18.39
N GLN A 286 15.51 -19.37 -19.17
CA GLN A 286 14.55 -20.23 -19.86
C GLN A 286 14.84 -21.68 -19.45
N PRO A 287 14.03 -22.27 -18.57
CA PRO A 287 14.28 -23.62 -18.10
C PRO A 287 13.95 -24.67 -19.16
N GLY A 288 14.64 -25.81 -19.12
CA GLY A 288 14.35 -26.99 -19.95
C GLY A 288 13.01 -27.64 -19.60
N ILE A 289 12.55 -27.50 -18.35
CA ILE A 289 11.23 -27.92 -17.87
C ILE A 289 10.47 -26.78 -17.17
N PRO A 290 9.13 -26.72 -17.28
CA PRO A 290 8.34 -25.73 -16.54
C PRO A 290 8.55 -25.86 -15.02
N GLY A 291 8.89 -24.75 -14.35
CA GLY A 291 9.05 -24.69 -12.90
C GLY A 291 10.49 -24.83 -12.39
N ASP A 292 11.45 -25.16 -13.25
CA ASP A 292 12.87 -25.16 -12.86
C ASP A 292 13.44 -23.73 -12.72
N SER A 293 14.50 -23.58 -11.93
CA SER A 293 15.16 -22.32 -11.58
C SER A 293 16.67 -22.38 -11.85
N SER A 294 17.27 -21.22 -12.09
CA SER A 294 18.72 -21.03 -12.07
C SER A 294 19.15 -20.51 -10.68
N GLN A 295 20.44 -20.28 -10.47
CA GLN A 295 20.96 -19.75 -9.21
C GLN A 295 22.18 -18.85 -9.44
N VAL A 296 22.36 -17.90 -8.51
CA VAL A 296 23.63 -17.22 -8.28
C VAL A 296 24.09 -17.45 -6.84
N ASN A 297 25.38 -17.76 -6.71
CA ASN A 297 26.07 -17.95 -5.44
C ASN A 297 27.09 -16.84 -5.24
N ILE A 298 27.08 -16.20 -4.07
CA ILE A 298 28.05 -15.16 -3.70
C ILE A 298 28.75 -15.59 -2.42
N ARG A 299 30.08 -15.71 -2.47
CA ARG A 299 30.91 -16.04 -1.30
C ARG A 299 31.71 -14.81 -0.90
N LEU A 300 31.58 -14.40 0.35
CA LEU A 300 32.31 -13.27 0.93
C LEU A 300 33.39 -13.79 1.88
N TYR A 301 34.60 -13.24 1.78
CA TYR A 301 35.76 -13.69 2.55
C TYR A 301 36.40 -12.53 3.32
N LYS A 302 37.05 -12.86 4.43
CA LYS A 302 37.94 -11.97 5.18
C LYS A 302 39.29 -12.67 5.34
N GLY A 303 40.27 -12.26 4.55
CA GLY A 303 41.51 -13.03 4.39
C GLY A 303 41.21 -14.44 3.85
N PRO A 304 41.72 -15.52 4.48
CA PRO A 304 41.45 -16.88 4.01
C PRO A 304 40.04 -17.37 4.34
N ASP A 305 39.38 -16.81 5.36
CA ASP A 305 38.15 -17.36 5.93
C ASP A 305 36.91 -16.84 5.19
N MET A 306 36.00 -17.76 4.82
CA MET A 306 34.68 -17.39 4.30
C MET A 306 33.82 -16.87 5.46
N VAL A 307 33.35 -15.64 5.35
CA VAL A 307 32.58 -14.95 6.40
C VAL A 307 31.09 -14.89 6.10
N ASN A 308 30.70 -15.00 4.82
CA ASN A 308 29.29 -15.07 4.43
C ASN A 308 29.10 -15.82 3.10
N PHE A 309 27.91 -16.40 2.92
CA PHE A 309 27.49 -17.09 1.70
C PHE A 309 26.05 -16.71 1.38
N LEU A 310 25.84 -16.05 0.24
CA LEU A 310 24.52 -15.67 -0.23
C LEU A 310 24.13 -16.59 -1.39
N TYR A 311 22.92 -17.13 -1.30
CA TYR A 311 22.31 -18.00 -2.31
C TYR A 311 21.04 -17.34 -2.79
N GLN A 312 20.92 -17.14 -4.10
CA GLN A 312 19.73 -16.54 -4.70
C GLN A 312 19.24 -17.40 -5.87
N PRO A 313 18.05 -18.03 -5.77
CA PRO A 313 17.42 -18.68 -6.90
C PRO A 313 16.90 -17.64 -7.90
N LEU A 314 17.01 -17.97 -9.18
CA LEU A 314 16.63 -17.12 -10.31
C LEU A 314 15.52 -17.81 -11.10
N ILE A 315 14.35 -17.18 -11.13
CA ILE A 315 13.14 -17.75 -11.73
C ILE A 315 13.09 -17.54 -13.24
N PRO A 316 12.26 -18.31 -13.98
CA PRO A 316 12.08 -18.12 -15.42
C PRO A 316 11.58 -16.71 -15.78
N THR A 317 12.12 -16.13 -16.86
CA THR A 317 11.78 -14.76 -17.28
C THR A 317 11.37 -14.65 -18.75
N GLN A 318 10.56 -13.65 -19.08
CA GLN A 318 10.32 -13.23 -20.47
C GLN A 318 11.30 -12.08 -20.84
N GLY A 319 12.54 -12.43 -21.16
CA GLY A 319 13.62 -11.47 -21.47
C GLY A 319 14.50 -11.13 -20.26
N TYR A 320 15.33 -10.09 -20.39
CA TYR A 320 16.21 -9.66 -19.30
C TYR A 320 15.43 -8.95 -18.19
N GLN A 321 15.72 -9.32 -16.94
CA GLN A 321 15.22 -8.65 -15.73
C GLN A 321 16.40 -8.20 -14.87
N LEU A 322 16.30 -7.02 -14.28
CA LEU A 322 17.25 -6.54 -13.28
C LEU A 322 17.02 -7.29 -11.97
N ILE A 323 18.09 -7.72 -11.34
CA ILE A 323 18.09 -8.18 -9.96
C ILE A 323 19.18 -7.44 -9.18
N GLN A 324 18.88 -7.11 -7.94
CA GLN A 324 19.79 -6.46 -7.00
C GLN A 324 19.85 -7.30 -5.73
N ILE A 325 21.06 -7.66 -5.32
CA ILE A 325 21.34 -8.54 -4.18
C ILE A 325 22.20 -7.74 -3.19
N PRO A 326 21.65 -7.34 -2.03
CA PRO A 326 22.43 -6.70 -0.98
C PRO A 326 23.54 -7.63 -0.47
N LEU A 327 24.74 -7.09 -0.29
CA LEU A 327 25.90 -7.83 0.23
C LEU A 327 26.06 -7.68 1.75
N HIS A 328 25.39 -6.69 2.36
CA HIS A 328 25.38 -6.39 3.79
C HIS A 328 26.79 -6.15 4.37
N LEU A 329 27.65 -5.45 3.62
CA LEU A 329 29.06 -5.23 4.00
C LEU A 329 29.21 -4.20 5.13
N HIS A 330 28.15 -3.48 5.46
CA HIS A 330 28.10 -2.43 6.48
C HIS A 330 27.31 -2.79 7.76
N ASP A 331 26.85 -4.03 7.93
CA ASP A 331 26.22 -4.48 9.16
C ASP A 331 27.19 -4.35 10.37
N PRO A 332 26.84 -3.59 11.43
CA PRO A 332 27.70 -3.40 12.60
C PRO A 332 27.99 -4.70 13.38
N TYR A 333 27.23 -5.77 13.13
CA TYR A 333 27.37 -7.05 13.81
C TYR A 333 28.04 -8.15 12.96
N ALA A 334 28.30 -7.91 11.66
CA ALA A 334 28.91 -8.89 10.76
C ALA A 334 30.43 -8.66 10.53
N PRO A 335 31.23 -9.73 10.26
CA PRO A 335 32.64 -9.56 9.92
C PRO A 335 32.79 -8.94 8.52
N LYS A 336 33.31 -7.70 8.45
CA LYS A 336 33.59 -7.01 7.18
C LYS A 336 34.46 -7.87 6.25
N ALA A 337 33.89 -8.27 5.11
CA ALA A 337 34.58 -9.00 4.06
C ALA A 337 35.53 -8.08 3.27
N ASP A 338 36.63 -8.63 2.76
CA ASP A 338 37.63 -7.93 1.95
C ASP A 338 37.73 -8.47 0.51
N SER A 339 37.05 -9.58 0.21
CA SER A 339 37.02 -10.18 -1.12
C SER A 339 35.78 -11.03 -1.36
N LEU A 340 35.42 -11.24 -2.63
CA LEU A 340 34.26 -12.05 -3.02
C LEU A 340 34.50 -12.95 -4.24
N ILE A 341 33.62 -13.95 -4.38
CA ILE A 341 33.44 -14.82 -5.56
C ILE A 341 31.97 -14.77 -5.96
N ILE A 342 31.71 -14.60 -7.25
CA ILE A 342 30.38 -14.71 -7.85
C ILE A 342 30.38 -15.94 -8.74
N GLU A 343 29.34 -16.76 -8.64
CA GLU A 343 29.16 -17.96 -9.45
C GLU A 343 27.72 -18.03 -9.97
N PHE A 344 27.56 -18.09 -11.28
CA PHE A 344 26.29 -18.31 -11.96
C PHE A 344 26.21 -19.73 -12.48
N ALA A 345 25.01 -20.34 -12.42
CA ALA A 345 24.76 -21.67 -12.96
C ALA A 345 23.54 -21.69 -13.89
N SER A 346 23.59 -22.54 -14.91
CA SER A 346 22.50 -22.73 -15.88
C SER A 346 21.29 -23.53 -15.36
N GLY A 347 21.26 -23.87 -14.07
CA GLY A 347 20.18 -24.54 -13.36
C GLY A 347 20.56 -24.79 -11.89
N LEU A 348 19.65 -25.36 -11.10
CA LEU A 348 19.90 -25.73 -9.70
C LEU A 348 20.84 -26.94 -9.59
N TRP A 349 21.78 -26.88 -8.65
CA TRP A 349 22.75 -27.98 -8.43
C TRP A 349 22.12 -29.31 -8.04
N SER A 350 20.97 -29.29 -7.38
CA SER A 350 20.24 -30.50 -6.99
C SER A 350 19.44 -31.11 -8.14
N ASP A 351 19.24 -30.37 -9.24
CA ASP A 351 18.47 -30.86 -10.37
C ASP A 351 19.36 -31.67 -11.32
N THR A 352 19.20 -32.99 -11.26
CA THR A 352 19.93 -33.95 -12.10
C THR A 352 18.99 -34.66 -13.09
N GLU A 353 17.73 -34.24 -13.17
CA GLU A 353 16.75 -34.86 -14.06
C GLU A 353 17.13 -34.63 -15.52
N VAL A 354 17.11 -35.70 -16.32
CA VAL A 354 17.43 -35.67 -17.76
C VAL A 354 16.56 -34.66 -18.53
N ALA A 355 15.37 -34.34 -18.02
CA ALA A 355 14.45 -33.39 -18.63
C ALA A 355 14.92 -31.93 -18.53
N SER A 356 15.71 -31.59 -17.50
CA SER A 356 16.21 -30.23 -17.24
C SER A 356 17.42 -29.84 -18.11
N ALA A 357 17.85 -30.71 -19.01
CA ALA A 357 18.85 -30.38 -20.01
C ALA A 357 18.34 -29.34 -21.03
N ASN A 358 19.24 -28.49 -21.52
CA ASN A 358 18.98 -27.34 -22.40
C ASN A 358 18.32 -26.12 -21.72
N SER A 359 18.30 -26.05 -20.39
CA SER A 359 18.06 -24.79 -19.67
C SER A 359 19.07 -23.75 -20.14
N LEU A 360 18.60 -22.52 -20.33
CA LEU A 360 19.35 -21.43 -20.94
C LEU A 360 19.36 -20.23 -20.01
N PHE A 361 20.53 -19.93 -19.47
CA PHE A 361 20.75 -18.78 -18.61
C PHE A 361 21.58 -17.73 -19.34
N ARG A 362 21.20 -16.46 -19.22
CA ARG A 362 21.99 -15.33 -19.70
C ARG A 362 22.16 -14.30 -18.59
N VAL A 363 23.33 -13.68 -18.56
CA VAL A 363 23.64 -12.56 -17.65
C VAL A 363 24.42 -11.48 -18.38
N ASP A 364 24.14 -10.23 -18.01
CA ASP A 364 24.77 -9.05 -18.59
C ASP A 364 24.78 -7.86 -17.61
N ALA A 365 25.65 -6.89 -17.86
CA ALA A 365 25.81 -5.65 -17.10
C ALA A 365 25.91 -5.86 -15.58
N ILE A 366 26.84 -6.73 -15.16
CA ILE A 366 27.12 -6.99 -13.74
C ILE A 366 27.87 -5.80 -13.15
N SER A 367 27.34 -5.27 -12.05
CA SER A 367 27.86 -4.11 -11.34
C SER A 367 27.81 -4.32 -9.83
N LEU A 368 28.81 -3.77 -9.14
CA LEU A 368 28.76 -3.56 -7.69
C LEU A 368 28.46 -2.09 -7.44
N LEU A 369 27.41 -1.85 -6.67
CA LEU A 369 26.93 -0.51 -6.33
C LEU A 369 27.44 -0.14 -4.94
N ASP A 370 27.94 1.10 -4.81
CA ASP A 370 28.42 1.63 -3.55
C ASP A 370 27.26 2.00 -2.62
N TYR A 371 27.50 1.80 -1.32
CA TYR A 371 26.72 2.31 -0.21
C TYR A 371 26.84 3.83 -0.15
N SER A 372 25.78 4.55 -0.52
CA SER A 372 25.69 5.99 -0.28
C SER A 372 25.22 6.24 1.15
N ASP A 373 26.18 6.27 2.07
CA ASP A 373 25.92 6.74 3.43
C ASP A 373 25.72 8.27 3.39
N GLU A 374 24.46 8.72 3.30
CA GLU A 374 24.13 10.05 3.81
C GLU A 374 24.26 10.02 5.35
N ASN A 375 25.52 10.17 5.80
CA ASN A 375 25.97 10.67 7.10
C ASN A 375 25.82 9.74 8.35
N PRO A 376 26.93 9.14 8.85
CA PRO A 376 26.89 8.29 10.06
C PRO A 376 27.20 9.02 11.39
N GLU A 377 27.23 10.36 11.46
CA GLU A 377 27.47 11.06 12.73
C GLU A 377 26.55 12.28 12.95
N GLU A 378 25.24 12.08 13.12
CA GLU A 378 24.35 12.91 13.97
C GLU A 378 23.10 12.09 14.35
N PRO A 379 22.47 12.30 15.53
CA PRO A 379 21.30 11.53 15.93
C PRO A 379 20.15 11.80 14.95
N HIS A 380 19.73 10.74 14.25
CA HIS A 380 18.81 10.76 13.11
C HIS A 380 17.53 11.56 13.37
N GLY A 381 17.30 12.59 12.54
CA GLY A 381 15.95 13.08 12.24
C GLY A 381 15.18 12.09 11.36
N PRO A 382 13.83 12.20 11.29
CA PRO A 382 12.96 11.32 10.50
C PRO A 382 13.45 11.18 9.06
N GLN A 383 13.66 9.95 8.62
CA GLN A 383 13.98 9.61 7.23
C GLN A 383 12.74 9.94 6.37
N PRO A 384 12.89 10.50 5.16
CA PRO A 384 11.76 10.74 4.28
C PRO A 384 11.07 9.41 3.89
N PRO A 385 9.74 9.39 3.78
CA PRO A 385 9.00 8.19 3.49
C PRO A 385 9.14 7.78 2.04
N ILE A 386 9.24 6.47 1.89
CA ILE A 386 9.27 5.79 0.61
C ILE A 386 7.95 5.03 0.52
N THR A 387 7.27 5.16 -0.62
CA THR A 387 5.98 4.51 -0.89
C THR A 387 6.03 3.85 -2.27
N GLU A 388 6.69 2.72 -2.38
CA GLU A 388 6.67 1.87 -3.56
C GLU A 388 5.23 1.39 -3.86
N THR A 389 4.95 1.07 -5.12
CA THR A 389 3.66 0.50 -5.51
C THR A 389 3.58 -0.93 -5.00
N THR A 390 2.71 -1.19 -4.03
CA THR A 390 2.55 -2.51 -3.43
C THR A 390 1.14 -3.01 -3.69
N LEU A 391 0.99 -4.08 -4.49
CA LEU A 391 -0.29 -4.73 -4.74
C LEU A 391 -0.65 -5.68 -3.61
N PHE A 392 -1.85 -5.55 -3.04
CA PHE A 392 -2.37 -6.49 -2.05
C PHE A 392 -2.93 -7.73 -2.78
N PRO A 393 -2.31 -8.91 -2.61
CA PRO A 393 -2.75 -10.11 -3.31
C PRO A 393 -4.13 -10.56 -2.81
N ASN A 394 -5.07 -10.77 -3.75
CA ASN A 394 -6.42 -11.29 -3.47
C ASN A 394 -7.19 -10.51 -2.37
N GLY A 395 -7.00 -9.20 -2.29
CA GLY A 395 -7.64 -8.37 -1.26
C GLY A 395 -9.16 -8.24 -1.40
N GLY A 396 -9.70 -8.43 -2.60
CA GLY A 396 -11.14 -8.52 -2.86
C GLY A 396 -11.75 -9.92 -2.74
N PHE A 397 -10.97 -10.92 -2.28
CA PHE A 397 -11.45 -12.30 -2.06
C PHE A 397 -12.18 -12.94 -3.26
N GLU A 398 -11.73 -12.73 -4.49
CA GLU A 398 -12.36 -13.31 -5.68
C GLU A 398 -11.70 -14.62 -6.15
N THR A 399 -10.56 -14.99 -5.55
CA THR A 399 -9.84 -16.23 -5.88
C THR A 399 -9.81 -17.19 -4.69
N TRP A 400 -10.24 -18.44 -4.94
CA TRP A 400 -10.43 -19.48 -3.93
C TRP A 400 -10.02 -20.83 -4.49
N ASP A 401 -9.31 -21.60 -3.67
CA ASP A 401 -9.05 -23.01 -3.90
C ASP A 401 -10.22 -23.82 -3.34
N GLU A 402 -10.73 -24.77 -4.12
CA GLU A 402 -11.83 -25.63 -3.72
C GLU A 402 -11.38 -27.08 -3.67
N PHE A 403 -11.54 -27.72 -2.51
CA PHE A 403 -11.27 -29.14 -2.33
C PHE A 403 -12.58 -29.87 -2.01
N SER A 404 -12.95 -30.83 -2.85
CA SER A 404 -14.18 -31.61 -2.66
C SER A 404 -13.88 -33.07 -2.37
N TYR A 405 -14.54 -33.63 -1.36
CA TYR A 405 -14.42 -35.04 -1.00
C TYR A 405 -15.79 -35.67 -0.78
N GLU A 406 -15.87 -36.97 -1.07
CA GLU A 406 -17.09 -37.76 -0.84
C GLU A 406 -16.90 -38.69 0.36
N TYR A 407 -17.99 -38.90 1.10
CA TYR A 407 -18.05 -39.86 2.20
C TYR A 407 -19.46 -40.43 2.36
N PRO A 408 -19.63 -41.61 3.00
CA PRO A 408 -20.95 -42.18 3.20
C PRO A 408 -21.83 -41.28 4.06
N THR A 409 -23.10 -41.12 3.68
CA THR A 409 -24.05 -40.33 4.46
C THR A 409 -24.14 -40.83 5.90
N ASN A 410 -24.17 -39.90 6.86
CA ASN A 410 -24.17 -40.10 8.32
C ASN A 410 -22.83 -40.54 8.95
N TYR A 411 -21.72 -40.46 8.21
CA TYR A 411 -20.37 -40.70 8.72
C TYR A 411 -19.49 -39.45 8.63
N GLY A 412 -19.93 -38.36 9.26
CA GLY A 412 -19.30 -37.03 9.18
C GLY A 412 -17.84 -37.00 9.65
N PHE A 413 -17.48 -37.80 10.64
CA PHE A 413 -16.11 -37.89 11.13
C PHE A 413 -15.35 -38.95 10.35
N ASN A 414 -14.43 -38.55 9.47
CA ASN A 414 -13.74 -39.47 8.56
C ASN A 414 -12.35 -38.97 8.16
N ALA A 415 -11.52 -39.86 7.62
CA ALA A 415 -10.14 -39.52 7.25
C ALA A 415 -10.05 -38.43 6.16
N ASN A 416 -10.95 -38.39 5.17
CA ASN A 416 -10.91 -37.33 4.15
C ASN A 416 -11.20 -35.94 4.74
N MET A 417 -12.02 -35.85 5.79
CA MET A 417 -12.27 -34.60 6.50
C MET A 417 -11.00 -34.06 7.15
N LEU A 418 -10.20 -34.94 7.78
CA LEU A 418 -8.93 -34.57 8.42
C LEU A 418 -7.84 -34.29 7.38
N GLU A 419 -7.76 -35.07 6.31
CA GLU A 419 -6.84 -34.79 5.19
C GLU A 419 -7.18 -33.47 4.47
N ALA A 420 -8.46 -33.10 4.42
CA ALA A 420 -8.88 -31.80 3.91
C ALA A 420 -8.51 -30.63 4.84
N LEU A 421 -8.24 -30.87 6.14
CA LEU A 421 -7.71 -29.86 7.09
C LEU A 421 -6.19 -29.68 6.97
N SER A 422 -5.47 -30.70 6.49
CA SER A 422 -4.01 -30.67 6.33
C SER A 422 -3.55 -30.23 4.93
N GLY A 423 -4.45 -29.66 4.11
CA GLY A 423 -4.12 -29.16 2.77
C GLY A 423 -4.29 -30.16 1.62
N GLY A 424 -4.97 -31.29 1.87
CA GLY A 424 -5.60 -32.13 0.84
C GLY A 424 -4.66 -32.72 -0.22
N GLN A 425 -3.85 -33.71 0.16
CA GLN A 425 -2.98 -34.40 -0.82
C GLN A 425 -3.58 -35.71 -1.35
N THR A 426 -4.42 -36.40 -0.58
CA THR A 426 -4.92 -37.73 -0.94
C THR A 426 -6.28 -38.06 -0.29
N MET A 427 -6.94 -39.13 -0.76
CA MET A 427 -8.30 -39.53 -0.34
C MET A 427 -8.31 -40.96 0.21
N ASN A 428 -8.40 -41.08 1.53
CA ASN A 428 -8.30 -42.35 2.27
C ASN A 428 -9.66 -43.04 2.43
N VAL A 429 -10.76 -42.31 2.20
CA VAL A 429 -12.14 -42.83 2.12
C VAL A 429 -12.64 -42.68 0.69
N GLN A 430 -13.08 -43.77 0.07
CA GLN A 430 -13.56 -43.77 -1.31
C GLN A 430 -14.77 -44.67 -1.46
N LYS A 431 -15.66 -44.34 -2.40
CA LYS A 431 -16.65 -45.29 -2.88
C LYS A 431 -16.06 -46.12 -4.01
N THR A 432 -16.34 -47.41 -4.04
CA THR A 432 -15.87 -48.30 -5.11
C THR A 432 -17.04 -49.02 -5.76
N THR A 433 -16.96 -49.23 -7.07
CA THR A 433 -17.95 -50.06 -7.80
C THR A 433 -17.70 -51.56 -7.61
N ASN A 434 -16.59 -51.94 -6.97
CA ASN A 434 -16.40 -53.30 -6.48
C ASN A 434 -17.25 -53.49 -5.22
N ALA A 435 -18.54 -53.79 -5.41
CA ALA A 435 -19.53 -53.94 -4.35
C ALA A 435 -20.07 -55.37 -4.26
N GLN A 436 -20.42 -55.80 -3.05
CA GLN A 436 -21.09 -57.07 -2.77
C GLN A 436 -22.60 -56.95 -2.97
N HIS A 437 -23.18 -55.80 -2.64
CA HIS A 437 -24.59 -55.46 -2.75
C HIS A 437 -24.72 -54.05 -3.34
N GLY A 438 -25.74 -53.80 -4.16
CA GLY A 438 -25.91 -52.47 -4.78
C GLY A 438 -24.86 -52.13 -5.84
N ASN A 439 -24.54 -50.84 -5.97
CA ASN A 439 -23.60 -50.28 -6.94
C ASN A 439 -22.27 -49.86 -6.31
N TYR A 440 -22.24 -49.60 -5.00
CA TYR A 440 -21.11 -49.03 -4.29
C TYR A 440 -20.81 -49.78 -3.00
N ALA A 441 -19.53 -49.87 -2.65
CA ALA A 441 -19.06 -50.26 -1.33
C ALA A 441 -18.14 -49.19 -0.75
N LEU A 442 -17.95 -49.21 0.57
CA LEU A 442 -16.94 -48.40 1.23
C LEU A 442 -15.55 -48.97 0.93
N LYS A 443 -14.59 -48.11 0.57
CA LYS A 443 -13.16 -48.41 0.45
C LYS A 443 -12.38 -47.48 1.38
N LEU A 444 -11.58 -48.07 2.27
CA LEU A 444 -10.66 -47.40 3.18
C LEU A 444 -9.22 -47.77 2.80
N ILE A 445 -8.31 -46.82 2.73
CA ILE A 445 -6.95 -47.01 2.18
C ILE A 445 -5.92 -46.49 3.17
N ASN A 446 -4.88 -47.28 3.42
CA ASN A 446 -3.65 -46.80 4.06
C ASN A 446 -2.70 -46.24 3.00
N GLN A 447 -2.22 -45.02 3.21
CA GLN A 447 -1.32 -44.34 2.29
C GLN A 447 0.07 -44.15 2.92
N SER A 448 1.07 -43.85 2.07
CA SER A 448 2.41 -43.48 2.52
C SER A 448 2.56 -41.99 2.30
N THR A 449 2.09 -41.17 3.24
CA THR A 449 2.21 -39.72 3.12
C THR A 449 3.08 -39.16 4.25
N SER A 450 3.29 -37.85 4.25
CA SER A 450 3.88 -37.13 5.39
C SER A 450 2.81 -36.62 6.38
N SER A 451 1.54 -37.00 6.18
CA SER A 451 0.40 -36.62 7.02
C SER A 451 0.29 -37.57 8.23
N ASP A 452 -0.12 -37.06 9.38
CA ASP A 452 -0.40 -37.88 10.56
C ASP A 452 -1.61 -38.83 10.35
N PHE A 453 -2.39 -38.64 9.28
CA PHE A 453 -3.62 -39.40 8.95
C PHE A 453 -3.45 -40.43 7.83
N ASP A 454 -2.34 -41.15 7.80
CA ASP A 454 -1.97 -42.17 6.79
C ASP A 454 -2.93 -43.38 6.63
N PHE A 455 -4.10 -43.41 7.28
CA PHE A 455 -5.09 -44.50 7.16
C PHE A 455 -6.53 -44.01 6.98
N GLY A 456 -7.32 -44.84 6.30
CA GLY A 456 -8.74 -44.59 6.06
C GLY A 456 -9.59 -45.00 7.25
N PHE A 457 -10.40 -44.08 7.76
CA PHE A 457 -11.44 -44.39 8.73
C PHE A 457 -12.73 -43.59 8.47
N ILE A 458 -13.85 -44.13 8.95
CA ILE A 458 -15.14 -43.43 9.05
C ILE A 458 -15.79 -43.71 10.41
N MET A 459 -16.49 -42.73 10.96
CA MET A 459 -17.26 -42.83 12.19
C MET A 459 -18.51 -41.94 12.14
N ASN A 460 -19.57 -42.38 12.82
CA ASN A 460 -20.81 -41.62 12.93
C ASN A 460 -20.84 -40.62 14.10
N VAL A 461 -19.77 -40.56 14.90
CA VAL A 461 -19.56 -39.59 15.97
C VAL A 461 -18.12 -39.08 15.90
N ASN A 462 -17.87 -37.86 16.37
CA ASN A 462 -16.52 -37.38 16.62
C ASN A 462 -16.02 -38.01 17.94
N GLY A 463 -14.91 -38.75 17.88
CA GLY A 463 -14.33 -39.42 19.05
C GLY A 463 -13.31 -38.57 19.82
N ASN A 464 -12.87 -37.42 19.27
CA ASN A 464 -11.67 -36.67 19.69
C ASN A 464 -10.42 -37.59 19.83
N ASP A 465 -9.30 -37.08 20.38
CA ASP A 465 -8.08 -37.87 20.70
C ASP A 465 -8.26 -38.83 21.90
N GLY A 466 -9.50 -39.19 22.25
CA GLY A 466 -9.87 -39.71 23.57
C GLY A 466 -10.18 -41.21 23.65
N ASP A 467 -10.08 -41.71 24.88
CA ASP A 467 -10.51 -43.05 25.33
C ASP A 467 -11.93 -43.39 24.81
N PRO A 468 -12.14 -44.56 24.17
CA PRO A 468 -13.46 -45.00 23.70
C PRO A 468 -14.58 -45.01 24.76
N SER A 469 -14.24 -44.85 26.05
CA SER A 469 -15.19 -44.63 27.15
C SER A 469 -15.89 -43.25 27.12
N THR A 470 -15.44 -42.31 26.28
CA THR A 470 -16.02 -40.96 26.15
C THR A 470 -16.86 -40.78 24.88
N TRP A 471 -16.93 -41.78 24.01
CA TRP A 471 -17.66 -41.71 22.74
C TRP A 471 -19.17 -41.83 22.94
N LEU A 472 -19.83 -40.70 23.15
CA LEU A 472 -21.27 -40.62 23.40
C LEU A 472 -22.05 -40.32 22.11
N GLY A 473 -23.28 -40.84 22.03
CA GLY A 473 -24.20 -40.61 20.90
C GLY A 473 -24.18 -41.70 19.82
N GLY A 474 -24.39 -41.29 18.56
CA GLY A 474 -24.43 -42.16 17.37
C GLY A 474 -25.84 -42.47 16.87
N PHE A 475 -25.99 -43.59 16.16
CA PHE A 475 -27.26 -44.01 15.57
C PHE A 475 -28.28 -44.37 16.64
N PRO A 476 -29.53 -43.88 16.56
CA PRO A 476 -30.61 -44.32 17.44
C PRO A 476 -30.87 -45.81 17.25
N ILE A 477 -30.93 -46.56 18.35
CA ILE A 477 -31.13 -48.01 18.31
C ILE A 477 -32.21 -48.43 19.31
N GLN A 478 -32.96 -49.48 18.95
CA GLN A 478 -34.00 -50.05 19.81
C GLN A 478 -33.88 -51.57 19.85
N GLY A 479 -33.94 -52.12 21.06
CA GLY A 479 -33.70 -53.54 21.32
C GLY A 479 -32.24 -53.82 21.70
N ARG A 480 -31.91 -55.10 21.89
CA ARG A 480 -30.58 -55.52 22.34
C ARG A 480 -29.79 -56.19 21.21
N PRO A 481 -28.79 -55.50 20.66
CA PRO A 481 -27.88 -56.09 19.69
C PRO A 481 -27.15 -57.31 20.26
N THR A 482 -26.97 -58.35 19.45
CA THR A 482 -26.22 -59.56 19.82
C THR A 482 -24.94 -59.73 19.03
N GLY A 483 -24.71 -58.92 18.00
CA GLY A 483 -23.52 -58.98 17.16
C GLY A 483 -23.64 -58.12 15.92
N ILE A 484 -22.67 -58.25 15.01
CA ILE A 484 -22.63 -57.56 13.72
C ILE A 484 -22.16 -58.54 12.62
N SER A 485 -22.78 -58.49 11.46
CA SER A 485 -22.43 -59.28 10.28
C SER A 485 -22.36 -58.41 9.04
N GLY A 486 -21.56 -58.81 8.06
CA GLY A 486 -21.43 -58.14 6.78
C GLY A 486 -20.38 -58.79 5.90
N TYR A 487 -19.90 -58.07 4.89
CA TYR A 487 -18.88 -58.55 3.96
C TYR A 487 -17.70 -57.60 3.93
N TYR A 488 -16.48 -58.16 3.82
CA TYR A 488 -15.27 -57.37 3.66
C TYR A 488 -14.29 -57.99 2.67
N GLN A 489 -13.46 -57.15 2.06
CA GLN A 489 -12.29 -57.53 1.28
C GLN A 489 -11.09 -56.76 1.84
N TYR A 490 -9.91 -57.38 1.89
CA TYR A 490 -8.72 -56.75 2.49
C TYR A 490 -7.44 -57.14 1.75
N SER A 491 -6.71 -56.16 1.17
CA SER A 491 -5.48 -56.37 0.39
C SER A 491 -4.22 -56.00 1.18
N GLU A 492 -3.22 -56.89 1.22
CA GLU A 492 -1.97 -56.82 2.03
C GLU A 492 -2.24 -56.59 3.56
N SER A 493 -1.65 -57.25 4.56
CA SER A 493 -0.50 -58.15 4.71
C SER A 493 -0.72 -59.13 5.88
N THR A 494 0.29 -59.94 6.19
CA THR A 494 0.42 -60.77 7.40
C THR A 494 0.75 -59.98 8.68
N ARG A 495 0.78 -58.64 8.62
CA ARG A 495 1.26 -57.71 9.68
C ARG A 495 0.26 -56.62 10.09
N ASP A 496 -0.88 -56.46 9.41
CA ASP A 496 -1.93 -55.50 9.76
C ASP A 496 -3.33 -56.14 9.64
N SER A 497 -4.33 -55.52 10.27
CA SER A 497 -5.76 -55.87 10.13
C SER A 497 -6.62 -54.64 10.11
N GLY A 498 -7.64 -54.61 9.24
CA GLY A 498 -8.72 -53.64 9.36
C GLY A 498 -9.49 -53.80 10.67
N MET A 499 -10.33 -52.83 11.03
CA MET A 499 -11.05 -52.84 12.30
C MET A 499 -12.49 -52.36 12.15
N ILE A 500 -13.38 -53.02 12.87
CA ILE A 500 -14.76 -52.57 13.11
C ILE A 500 -14.83 -52.06 14.56
N ILE A 501 -15.38 -50.86 14.74
CA ILE A 501 -15.63 -50.26 16.04
C ILE A 501 -17.15 -50.19 16.24
N VAL A 502 -17.66 -50.77 17.34
CA VAL A 502 -19.07 -50.68 17.71
C VAL A 502 -19.19 -50.33 19.20
N GLY A 503 -19.65 -49.11 19.50
CA GLY A 503 -19.93 -48.65 20.86
C GLY A 503 -21.43 -48.59 21.14
N PHE A 504 -21.85 -48.91 22.35
CA PHE A 504 -23.25 -48.83 22.77
C PHE A 504 -23.42 -47.98 24.01
N ASN A 505 -24.40 -47.08 23.96
CA ASN A 505 -24.63 -46.08 24.97
C ASN A 505 -26.05 -46.20 25.57
N LYS A 506 -26.20 -45.77 26.83
CA LYS A 506 -27.48 -45.63 27.51
C LYS A 506 -27.49 -44.39 28.39
N ASN A 507 -28.44 -43.48 28.18
CA ASN A 507 -28.61 -42.24 28.95
C ASN A 507 -27.31 -41.43 29.09
N GLY A 508 -26.50 -41.37 28.03
CA GLY A 508 -25.21 -40.66 28.04
C GLY A 508 -24.07 -41.40 28.76
N GLN A 509 -24.18 -42.70 29.00
CA GLN A 509 -23.09 -43.55 29.52
C GLN A 509 -22.75 -44.68 28.55
N VAL A 510 -21.46 -44.97 28.37
CA VAL A 510 -20.99 -46.11 27.57
C VAL A 510 -21.27 -47.42 28.30
N LEU A 511 -22.05 -48.31 27.69
CA LEU A 511 -22.27 -49.67 28.17
C LEU A 511 -21.08 -50.56 27.83
N HIS A 512 -20.64 -50.54 26.58
CA HIS A 512 -19.50 -51.30 26.08
C HIS A 512 -19.06 -50.80 24.70
N THR A 513 -17.76 -50.92 24.41
CA THR A 513 -17.19 -50.68 23.08
C THR A 513 -16.45 -51.92 22.60
N TYR A 514 -16.86 -52.44 21.44
CA TYR A 514 -16.24 -53.60 20.79
C TYR A 514 -15.32 -53.12 19.67
N MET A 515 -14.06 -53.51 19.72
CA MET A 515 -13.07 -53.27 18.66
C MET A 515 -12.69 -54.61 18.05
N ILE A 516 -13.16 -54.87 16.83
CA ILE A 516 -13.13 -56.19 16.20
C ILE A 516 -12.17 -56.15 15.01
N PRO A 517 -11.01 -56.83 15.06
CA PRO A 517 -10.08 -56.86 13.95
C PRO A 517 -10.54 -57.80 12.83
N LEU A 518 -10.44 -57.32 11.59
CA LEU A 518 -10.65 -58.05 10.34
C LEU A 518 -9.30 -58.53 9.80
N LYS A 519 -9.01 -59.83 9.98
CA LYS A 519 -7.69 -60.43 9.71
C LYS A 519 -7.70 -61.30 8.45
N GLY A 520 -6.58 -61.25 7.73
CA GLY A 520 -6.29 -62.15 6.61
C GLY A 520 -6.45 -61.46 5.26
N GLN A 521 -5.58 -61.84 4.31
CA GLN A 521 -5.65 -61.35 2.95
C GLN A 521 -6.85 -61.98 2.23
N MET A 522 -7.84 -61.15 1.90
CA MET A 522 -9.07 -61.56 1.21
C MET A 522 -9.12 -60.85 -0.14
N THR A 523 -9.03 -61.61 -1.24
CA THR A 523 -9.05 -61.06 -2.61
C THR A 523 -10.47 -60.93 -3.19
N SER A 524 -11.49 -61.33 -2.43
CA SER A 524 -12.92 -61.17 -2.76
C SER A 524 -13.73 -60.95 -1.48
N PHE A 525 -14.89 -60.30 -1.58
CA PHE A 525 -15.80 -60.11 -0.45
C PHE A 525 -16.09 -61.41 0.28
N THR A 526 -15.68 -61.46 1.54
CA THR A 526 -15.82 -62.60 2.45
C THR A 526 -16.76 -62.21 3.59
N PRO A 527 -17.76 -63.04 3.93
CA PRO A 527 -18.66 -62.72 5.02
C PRO A 527 -17.94 -62.79 6.37
N PHE A 528 -18.28 -61.87 7.26
CA PHE A 528 -17.98 -61.95 8.68
C PHE A 528 -19.28 -62.01 9.48
N ASP A 529 -19.24 -62.69 10.63
CA ASP A 529 -20.38 -62.82 11.53
C ASP A 529 -19.86 -62.88 12.97
N PHE A 530 -19.86 -61.73 13.65
CA PHE A 530 -19.40 -61.60 15.01
C PHE A 530 -20.57 -61.61 15.99
N THR A 531 -20.29 -62.11 17.19
CA THR A 531 -21.20 -62.02 18.34
C THR A 531 -20.52 -61.13 19.38
N PHE A 532 -21.28 -60.21 19.97
CA PHE A 532 -20.76 -59.32 20.99
C PHE A 532 -20.45 -60.09 22.27
N ASP A 533 -19.18 -60.08 22.68
CA ASP A 533 -18.65 -60.75 23.87
C ASP A 533 -17.76 -59.77 24.65
N PRO A 534 -18.09 -59.43 25.91
CA PRO A 534 -19.27 -59.88 26.66
C PRO A 534 -20.59 -59.39 26.04
N PRO A 535 -21.72 -60.09 26.22
CA PRO A 535 -23.02 -59.61 25.76
C PRO A 535 -23.45 -58.35 26.52
N LEU A 536 -24.19 -57.46 25.85
CA LEU A 536 -24.70 -56.23 26.45
C LEU A 536 -25.58 -56.52 27.68
N ALA A 537 -25.28 -55.84 28.79
CA ALA A 537 -25.99 -55.99 30.05
C ALA A 537 -27.46 -55.53 29.96
N GLU A 538 -27.72 -54.49 29.17
CA GLU A 538 -29.04 -53.90 28.97
C GLU A 538 -29.25 -53.40 27.53
N ASP A 539 -30.43 -52.87 27.25
CA ASP A 539 -30.83 -52.39 25.93
C ASP A 539 -30.31 -50.96 25.71
N PRO A 540 -29.38 -50.72 24.76
CA PRO A 540 -28.86 -49.39 24.47
C PRO A 540 -29.92 -48.46 23.86
N ASP A 541 -29.68 -47.15 23.92
CA ASP A 541 -30.47 -46.15 23.19
C ASP A 541 -29.74 -45.58 21.96
N SER A 542 -28.42 -45.68 21.93
CA SER A 542 -27.59 -45.17 20.84
C SER A 542 -26.37 -46.06 20.56
N MET A 543 -25.91 -46.04 19.31
CA MET A 543 -24.83 -46.88 18.80
C MET A 543 -23.80 -46.05 18.03
N VAL A 544 -22.56 -46.08 18.50
CA VAL A 544 -21.37 -45.63 17.77
C VAL A 544 -20.95 -46.75 16.82
N LEU A 545 -20.71 -46.41 15.55
CA LEU A 545 -20.26 -47.35 14.53
C LEU A 545 -19.17 -46.69 13.69
N GLY A 546 -18.04 -47.39 13.57
CA GLY A 546 -16.90 -46.94 12.79
C GLY A 546 -16.12 -48.08 12.16
N PHE A 547 -15.31 -47.73 11.17
CA PHE A 547 -14.44 -48.65 10.45
C PHE A 547 -13.09 -47.98 10.25
N SER A 548 -12.01 -48.76 10.35
CA SER A 548 -10.65 -48.32 10.05
C SER A 548 -9.95 -49.36 9.19
N SER A 549 -9.13 -48.91 8.24
CA SER A 549 -8.27 -49.78 7.42
C SER A 549 -7.12 -50.40 8.21
N THR A 550 -6.86 -49.96 9.45
CA THR A 550 -5.87 -50.55 10.35
C THR A 550 -6.43 -50.76 11.76
N SER A 551 -5.72 -51.58 12.53
CA SER A 551 -5.97 -51.84 13.96
C SER A 551 -4.80 -51.34 14.81
N HIS A 552 -3.77 -50.77 14.19
CA HIS A 552 -2.61 -50.18 14.83
C HIS A 552 -2.83 -48.68 15.00
N MET A 553 -3.55 -48.30 16.05
CA MET A 553 -3.96 -46.91 16.33
C MET A 553 -2.83 -46.05 16.93
N GLU A 554 -1.76 -46.65 17.46
CA GLU A 554 -0.56 -45.97 17.97
C GLU A 554 0.68 -46.51 17.22
N GLY A 555 1.37 -45.69 16.44
CA GLY A 555 2.65 -46.04 15.79
C GLY A 555 2.68 -46.10 14.26
N GLY A 556 1.60 -45.69 13.58
CA GLY A 556 1.54 -45.54 12.12
C GLY A 556 0.98 -46.76 11.38
N ALA A 557 0.18 -46.51 10.35
CA ALA A 557 -0.41 -47.55 9.51
C ALA A 557 0.61 -48.08 8.49
N TRP A 558 0.45 -49.34 8.05
CA TRP A 558 1.29 -49.87 6.98
C TRP A 558 0.75 -49.43 5.61
N PRO A 559 1.49 -48.64 4.81
CA PRO A 559 1.00 -48.15 3.53
C PRO A 559 0.66 -49.27 2.56
N GLY A 560 -0.40 -49.08 1.77
CA GLY A 560 -0.83 -50.02 0.72
C GLY A 560 -1.89 -51.03 1.15
N CYS A 561 -2.32 -51.04 2.41
CA CYS A 561 -3.47 -51.86 2.83
C CYS A 561 -4.79 -51.21 2.39
N GLU A 562 -5.71 -52.00 1.82
CA GLU A 562 -7.05 -51.52 1.45
C GLU A 562 -8.13 -52.39 2.10
N LEU A 563 -9.10 -51.76 2.77
CA LEU A 563 -10.28 -52.40 3.34
C LEU A 563 -11.54 -51.99 2.57
N LEU A 564 -12.24 -52.96 1.98
CA LEU A 564 -13.57 -52.75 1.43
C LEU A 564 -14.60 -53.37 2.36
N ILE A 565 -15.70 -52.68 2.62
CA ILE A 565 -16.79 -53.14 3.49
C ILE A 565 -18.13 -52.89 2.80
N ASP A 566 -19.04 -53.86 2.91
CA ASP A 566 -20.37 -53.78 2.32
C ASP A 566 -21.40 -54.66 3.07
N ASN A 567 -22.68 -54.33 2.90
CA ASN A 567 -23.87 -55.07 3.33
C ASN A 567 -23.87 -55.46 4.82
N LEU A 568 -23.75 -54.45 5.66
CA LEU A 568 -23.72 -54.55 7.12
C LEU A 568 -25.11 -54.74 7.74
N SER A 569 -25.18 -55.56 8.78
CA SER A 569 -26.37 -55.78 9.58
C SER A 569 -26.03 -56.00 11.05
N ILE A 570 -26.73 -55.30 11.94
CA ILE A 570 -26.72 -55.54 13.38
C ILE A 570 -27.64 -56.72 13.72
N LYS A 571 -27.13 -57.67 14.48
CA LYS A 571 -27.83 -58.91 14.85
C LYS A 571 -28.67 -58.70 16.11
N GLY A 572 -29.72 -59.50 16.25
CA GLY A 572 -30.59 -59.48 17.43
C GLY A 572 -31.66 -58.40 17.42
N LEU A 573 -31.71 -57.57 16.38
CA LEU A 573 -32.71 -56.53 16.21
C LEU A 573 -33.79 -56.93 15.20
N THR A 574 -35.02 -56.42 15.41
CA THR A 574 -36.14 -56.57 14.46
C THR A 574 -36.09 -55.57 13.31
N THR A 575 -35.38 -54.45 13.51
CA THR A 575 -35.22 -53.34 12.57
C THR A 575 -33.81 -52.80 12.70
N GLN A 576 -33.14 -52.58 11.56
CA GLN A 576 -31.81 -51.98 11.54
C GLN A 576 -31.88 -50.51 11.98
N PRO A 577 -30.80 -49.97 12.59
CA PRO A 577 -30.74 -48.55 12.98
C PRO A 577 -31.00 -47.63 11.78
N VAL A 578 -31.83 -46.61 11.98
CA VAL A 578 -32.16 -45.63 10.93
C VAL A 578 -30.92 -44.82 10.59
N GLY A 579 -30.65 -44.63 9.29
CA GLY A 579 -29.49 -43.86 8.83
C GLY A 579 -28.16 -44.63 8.87
N MET A 580 -28.13 -45.90 9.29
CA MET A 580 -26.89 -46.69 9.38
C MET A 580 -26.15 -46.79 8.04
N ASN A 581 -26.87 -46.73 6.91
CA ASN A 581 -26.27 -46.77 5.56
C ASN A 581 -25.34 -47.99 5.38
N GLY A 582 -25.77 -49.15 5.88
CA GLY A 582 -24.95 -50.36 5.96
C GLY A 582 -24.64 -51.02 4.61
N ASP A 583 -25.37 -50.67 3.56
CA ASP A 583 -25.10 -51.05 2.17
C ASP A 583 -24.24 -50.02 1.42
N PHE A 584 -23.87 -48.90 2.07
CA PHE A 584 -23.03 -47.84 1.51
C PHE A 584 -23.46 -47.33 0.12
N GLU A 585 -24.77 -47.29 -0.15
CA GLU A 585 -25.29 -46.73 -1.40
C GLU A 585 -25.52 -45.21 -1.32
N ALA A 586 -25.67 -44.66 -0.12
CA ALA A 586 -25.85 -43.23 0.09
C ALA A 586 -24.51 -42.53 0.38
N TRP A 587 -24.13 -41.60 -0.50
CA TRP A 587 -22.92 -40.79 -0.38
C TRP A 587 -23.27 -39.31 -0.45
N GLN A 588 -22.47 -38.50 0.23
CA GLN A 588 -22.55 -37.05 0.18
C GLN A 588 -21.18 -36.45 -0.16
N THR A 589 -21.21 -35.28 -0.78
CA THR A 589 -20.03 -34.51 -1.17
C THR A 589 -19.92 -33.29 -0.26
N GLU A 590 -18.75 -33.10 0.34
CA GLU A 590 -18.38 -31.88 1.03
C GLU A 590 -17.43 -31.08 0.14
N THR A 591 -17.63 -29.77 0.06
CA THR A 591 -16.70 -28.85 -0.63
C THR A 591 -16.17 -27.86 0.38
N ARG A 592 -14.85 -27.84 0.55
CA ARG A 592 -14.14 -26.85 1.36
C ARG A 592 -13.49 -25.83 0.46
N VAL A 593 -13.46 -24.59 0.94
CA VAL A 593 -12.94 -23.45 0.20
C VAL A 593 -11.92 -22.73 1.04
N SER A 594 -10.79 -22.38 0.42
CA SER A 594 -9.70 -21.63 1.04
C SER A 594 -9.37 -20.42 0.18
N PRO A 595 -9.28 -19.21 0.75
CA PRO A 595 -8.94 -18.01 -0.02
C PRO A 595 -7.45 -18.04 -0.40
N ASN A 596 -7.14 -17.79 -1.67
CA ASN A 596 -5.75 -17.87 -2.14
C ASN A 596 -4.91 -16.76 -1.50
N GLY A 597 -3.73 -17.12 -0.98
CA GLY A 597 -2.81 -16.19 -0.32
C GLY A 597 -3.20 -15.80 1.12
N TRP A 598 -4.18 -16.49 1.71
CA TRP A 598 -4.66 -16.24 3.06
C TRP A 598 -4.69 -17.53 3.89
N SER A 599 -4.14 -17.47 5.09
CA SER A 599 -4.16 -18.50 6.11
C SER A 599 -5.23 -18.22 7.16
N TYR A 600 -5.80 -19.28 7.75
CA TYR A 600 -6.77 -19.21 8.84
C TYR A 600 -6.65 -20.46 9.71
N ASN A 601 -7.19 -20.43 10.94
CA ASN A 601 -7.21 -21.62 11.79
C ASN A 601 -8.24 -22.63 11.28
N GLN A 602 -7.77 -23.69 10.64
CA GLN A 602 -8.63 -24.71 10.02
C GLN A 602 -9.30 -25.62 11.05
N TRP A 603 -8.76 -25.72 12.26
CA TRP A 603 -9.23 -26.64 13.31
C TRP A 603 -10.47 -26.13 14.05
N GLN A 604 -10.83 -24.86 13.87
CA GLN A 604 -11.97 -24.22 14.51
C GLN A 604 -13.20 -24.26 13.59
N GLU A 605 -14.10 -25.23 13.80
CA GLU A 605 -15.30 -25.40 12.96
C GLU A 605 -16.24 -24.18 13.05
N GLY A 606 -16.64 -23.63 11.90
CA GLY A 606 -17.53 -22.45 11.83
C GLY A 606 -16.86 -21.09 12.04
N SER A 607 -15.53 -21.06 12.23
CA SER A 607 -14.71 -19.85 12.38
C SER A 607 -14.69 -18.94 11.14
N PHE A 608 -14.81 -19.55 9.96
CA PHE A 608 -14.53 -18.94 8.67
C PHE A 608 -15.55 -19.38 7.63
N THR A 609 -16.07 -18.42 6.84
CA THR A 609 -17.01 -18.71 5.73
C THR A 609 -16.80 -17.78 4.54
N ARG A 610 -16.87 -18.34 3.32
CA ARG A 610 -17.04 -17.58 2.08
C ARG A 610 -18.50 -17.13 1.96
N THR A 611 -18.74 -15.85 1.69
CA THR A 611 -20.08 -15.26 1.60
C THR A 611 -20.26 -14.45 0.32
N ASN A 612 -21.49 -14.38 -0.19
CA ASN A 612 -21.84 -13.53 -1.34
C ASN A 612 -22.35 -12.13 -0.93
N GLU A 613 -22.32 -11.84 0.37
CA GLU A 613 -22.52 -10.49 0.88
C GLU A 613 -21.19 -9.73 0.72
N ALA A 614 -20.93 -9.23 -0.49
CA ALA A 614 -19.69 -8.54 -0.87
C ALA A 614 -19.98 -7.09 -1.31
N THR A 615 -18.98 -6.22 -1.18
CA THR A 615 -18.99 -4.81 -1.61
C THR A 615 -18.50 -4.63 -3.04
N GLU A 616 -17.53 -5.43 -3.45
CA GLU A 616 -17.05 -5.57 -4.83
C GLU A 616 -17.09 -7.05 -5.23
N GLY A 617 -17.15 -7.34 -6.53
CA GLY A 617 -17.11 -8.72 -7.00
C GLY A 617 -18.30 -9.60 -6.54
N GLN A 618 -18.04 -10.88 -6.31
CA GLN A 618 -19.03 -11.89 -5.93
C GLN A 618 -18.84 -12.43 -4.51
N TRP A 619 -17.65 -12.33 -3.95
CA TRP A 619 -17.27 -13.06 -2.74
C TRP A 619 -16.58 -12.16 -1.74
N ALA A 620 -16.87 -12.38 -0.47
CA ALA A 620 -16.18 -11.80 0.67
C ALA A 620 -15.93 -12.89 1.72
N VAL A 621 -15.20 -12.55 2.78
CA VAL A 621 -15.01 -13.42 3.94
C VAL A 621 -15.90 -12.98 5.11
N CYS A 622 -16.43 -13.94 5.86
CA CYS A 622 -17.05 -13.73 7.17
C CYS A 622 -16.38 -14.61 8.23
N LEU A 623 -15.84 -13.98 9.27
CA LEU A 623 -15.28 -14.60 10.47
C LEU A 623 -16.31 -14.63 11.59
N THR A 624 -16.39 -15.72 12.36
CA THR A 624 -17.34 -15.87 13.47
C THR A 624 -16.63 -16.33 14.73
N THR A 625 -16.74 -15.57 15.82
CA THR A 625 -16.22 -15.99 17.14
C THR A 625 -16.96 -17.25 17.60
N THR A 626 -16.24 -18.33 17.86
CA THR A 626 -16.80 -19.63 18.25
C THR A 626 -16.59 -19.91 19.75
N LEU A 627 -17.12 -21.04 20.23
CA LEU A 627 -16.84 -21.58 21.56
C LEU A 627 -15.85 -22.73 21.45
N GLU A 628 -14.86 -22.75 22.32
CA GLU A 628 -13.87 -23.84 22.44
C GLU A 628 -13.75 -24.31 23.88
N GLU A 629 -13.28 -25.55 24.07
CA GLU A 629 -12.93 -26.06 25.41
C GLU A 629 -11.69 -25.33 25.92
N ASN A 630 -11.69 -24.98 27.20
CA ASN A 630 -10.55 -24.32 27.82
C ASN A 630 -9.51 -25.35 28.25
N ASP A 631 -8.35 -25.35 27.61
CA ASP A 631 -7.26 -26.30 27.91
C ASP A 631 -6.67 -26.12 29.33
N GLN A 632 -6.94 -25.00 30.01
CA GLN A 632 -6.41 -24.68 31.34
C GLN A 632 -7.45 -24.82 32.47
N GLU A 633 -8.76 -24.79 32.19
CA GLU A 633 -9.85 -24.87 33.19
C GLU A 633 -11.06 -25.67 32.67
N GLU A 634 -11.87 -26.27 33.54
CA GLU A 634 -13.13 -26.91 33.10
C GLU A 634 -14.16 -25.87 32.60
N GLY A 635 -14.48 -25.87 31.29
CA GLY A 635 -15.52 -24.99 30.72
C GLY A 635 -15.33 -24.67 29.24
N LEU A 636 -16.24 -23.86 28.68
CA LEU A 636 -16.12 -23.30 27.33
C LEU A 636 -15.66 -21.84 27.42
N ILE A 637 -14.86 -21.41 26.45
CA ILE A 637 -14.40 -20.03 26.27
C ILE A 637 -14.79 -19.55 24.86
N ALA A 638 -15.01 -18.25 24.69
CA ALA A 638 -15.17 -17.67 23.37
C ALA A 638 -13.79 -17.45 22.73
N VAL A 639 -13.61 -17.88 21.48
CA VAL A 639 -12.34 -17.74 20.76
C VAL A 639 -12.58 -17.00 19.46
N GLY A 640 -11.91 -15.86 19.32
CA GLY A 640 -11.99 -15.03 18.13
C GLY A 640 -11.30 -15.72 16.95
N SER A 641 -12.02 -15.86 15.84
CA SER A 641 -11.48 -16.43 14.61
C SER A 641 -10.65 -15.41 13.86
N SER A 642 -9.59 -15.88 13.19
CA SER A 642 -8.66 -15.03 12.46
C SER A 642 -8.40 -15.48 11.03
N ILE A 643 -8.10 -14.52 10.17
CA ILE A 643 -7.55 -14.74 8.82
C ILE A 643 -6.36 -13.81 8.63
N THR A 644 -5.30 -14.31 7.99
CA THR A 644 -4.04 -13.57 7.80
C THR A 644 -3.38 -13.89 6.47
N ASN A 645 -2.67 -12.94 5.85
CA ASN A 645 -1.81 -13.21 4.69
C ASN A 645 -0.41 -13.74 5.09
N GLY A 646 -0.15 -13.92 6.39
CA GLY A 646 1.03 -14.61 6.91
C GLY A 646 0.78 -16.11 7.15
N TYR A 647 1.76 -16.78 7.74
CA TYR A 647 1.65 -18.16 8.20
C TYR A 647 2.35 -18.32 9.56
N TRP A 648 1.96 -19.36 10.30
CA TRP A 648 2.63 -19.74 11.54
C TRP A 648 3.80 -20.66 11.19
N ASP A 649 5.00 -20.34 11.68
CA ASP A 649 6.21 -21.13 11.50
C ASP A 649 6.48 -21.96 12.75
N ASP A 650 6.14 -23.25 12.70
CA ASP A 650 6.28 -24.19 13.82
C ASP A 650 7.74 -24.38 14.27
N GLU A 651 8.72 -24.21 13.36
CA GLU A 651 10.13 -24.36 13.70
C GLU A 651 10.61 -23.23 14.63
N PHE A 652 10.07 -22.03 14.45
CA PHE A 652 10.46 -20.84 15.18
C PHE A 652 9.40 -20.34 16.19
N ASP A 653 8.26 -21.01 16.27
CA ASP A 653 7.12 -20.71 17.16
C ASP A 653 6.64 -19.25 17.02
N LYS A 654 6.49 -18.78 15.78
CA LYS A 654 6.10 -17.38 15.49
C LYS A 654 5.43 -17.18 14.14
N GLN A 655 4.74 -16.05 13.99
CA GLN A 655 4.13 -15.63 12.72
C GLN A 655 5.19 -15.08 11.75
N ARG A 656 5.16 -15.53 10.50
CA ARG A 656 6.05 -15.11 9.40
C ARG A 656 5.27 -14.93 8.09
N GLY A 657 5.95 -14.50 7.03
CA GLY A 657 5.36 -14.30 5.70
C GLY A 657 4.75 -12.90 5.54
N GLY A 658 3.62 -12.81 4.85
CA GLY A 658 2.95 -11.55 4.53
C GLY A 658 3.17 -11.09 3.09
N VAL A 659 2.60 -9.92 2.75
CA VAL A 659 2.80 -9.27 1.46
C VAL A 659 4.13 -8.53 1.46
N ALA A 660 4.87 -8.56 0.35
CA ALA A 660 6.08 -7.74 0.22
C ALA A 660 5.75 -6.28 0.49
N PHE A 661 6.48 -5.64 1.40
CA PHE A 661 6.16 -4.30 1.87
C PHE A 661 7.42 -3.60 2.36
N SER A 662 7.93 -2.69 1.54
CA SER A 662 9.09 -1.83 1.80
C SER A 662 8.69 -0.40 2.21
N ASN A 663 7.39 -0.09 2.13
CA ASN A 663 6.87 1.25 2.31
C ASN A 663 7.02 1.70 3.76
N THR A 664 7.54 2.92 3.95
CA THR A 664 7.56 3.56 5.26
C THR A 664 6.41 4.55 5.45
N LYS A 665 5.66 4.86 4.38
CA LYS A 665 4.35 5.54 4.43
C LYS A 665 3.38 4.89 3.45
N ASP A 666 2.18 4.54 3.90
CA ASP A 666 1.07 4.09 3.03
C ASP A 666 -0.27 4.20 3.79
N THR A 667 -1.37 3.76 3.21
CA THR A 667 -2.64 3.59 3.93
C THR A 667 -3.30 2.31 3.44
N LEU A 668 -3.55 1.38 4.37
CA LEU A 668 -4.35 0.20 4.10
C LEU A 668 -5.83 0.59 4.14
N ILE A 669 -6.56 0.24 3.09
CA ILE A 669 -7.98 0.49 2.92
C ILE A 669 -8.69 -0.86 2.85
N PHE A 670 -9.86 -0.97 3.48
CA PHE A 670 -10.72 -2.14 3.35
C PHE A 670 -12.17 -1.80 3.69
N GLN A 671 -13.11 -2.64 3.24
CA GLN A 671 -14.51 -2.58 3.61
C GLN A 671 -14.80 -3.61 4.70
N TYR A 672 -15.57 -3.22 5.71
CA TYR A 672 -15.95 -4.15 6.78
C TYR A 672 -17.39 -3.95 7.27
N LYS A 673 -17.99 -5.03 7.75
CA LYS A 673 -19.25 -5.03 8.50
C LYS A 673 -19.01 -5.83 9.78
N TYR A 674 -19.45 -5.33 10.93
CA TYR A 674 -19.18 -5.98 12.22
C TYR A 674 -20.42 -6.02 13.12
N LEU A 675 -20.83 -7.22 13.50
CA LEU A 675 -21.95 -7.49 14.41
C LEU A 675 -21.41 -8.19 15.66
N PRO A 676 -21.18 -7.47 16.76
CA PRO A 676 -20.72 -8.09 17.99
C PRO A 676 -21.85 -8.83 18.72
N ALA A 677 -21.54 -9.95 19.36
CA ALA A 677 -22.45 -10.68 20.25
C ALA A 677 -22.66 -9.97 21.59
N ASN A 678 -21.65 -9.21 22.03
CA ASN A 678 -21.68 -8.40 23.25
C ASN A 678 -21.25 -6.96 22.91
N THR A 679 -21.90 -5.96 23.49
CA THR A 679 -21.62 -4.53 23.23
C THR A 679 -20.18 -4.10 23.51
N ASP A 680 -19.45 -4.85 24.33
CA ASP A 680 -18.04 -4.59 24.65
C ASP A 680 -17.06 -5.24 23.67
N ASP A 681 -17.53 -6.08 22.75
CA ASP A 681 -16.67 -6.77 21.78
C ASP A 681 -16.26 -5.88 20.61
N ARG A 682 -15.08 -6.14 20.05
CA ARG A 682 -14.51 -5.43 18.90
C ARG A 682 -13.87 -6.43 17.95
N GLY A 683 -14.22 -6.34 16.67
CA GLY A 683 -13.42 -6.93 15.60
C GLY A 683 -12.08 -6.21 15.54
N MET A 684 -11.05 -6.85 15.03
CA MET A 684 -9.70 -6.26 15.00
C MET A 684 -9.04 -6.43 13.64
N VAL A 685 -8.20 -5.47 13.29
CA VAL A 685 -7.17 -5.62 12.26
C VAL A 685 -5.81 -5.36 12.90
N VAL A 686 -4.84 -6.21 12.61
CA VAL A 686 -3.45 -6.13 13.08
C VAL A 686 -2.56 -6.11 11.86
N LEU A 687 -1.68 -5.13 11.79
CA LEU A 687 -0.59 -5.03 10.83
C LEU A 687 0.71 -5.35 11.57
N ASP A 688 1.39 -6.40 11.19
CA ASP A 688 2.68 -6.79 11.73
C ASP A 688 3.75 -6.58 10.65
N PHE A 689 4.66 -5.66 10.92
CA PHE A 689 5.73 -5.25 10.02
C PHE A 689 6.93 -6.15 10.28
N MET A 690 7.41 -6.80 9.23
CA MET A 690 8.42 -7.85 9.34
C MET A 690 9.72 -7.40 8.67
N ARG A 691 10.85 -7.91 9.17
CA ARG A 691 12.16 -7.86 8.51
C ARG A 691 12.90 -9.15 8.77
N ASP A 692 13.44 -9.77 7.72
CA ASP A 692 14.17 -11.05 7.78
C ASP A 692 13.33 -12.17 8.45
N GLY A 693 12.00 -12.06 8.36
CA GLY A 693 11.04 -12.94 9.01
C GLY A 693 10.90 -12.76 10.52
N GLU A 694 11.41 -11.66 11.10
CA GLU A 694 11.14 -11.21 12.46
C GLU A 694 10.16 -10.03 12.46
N SER A 695 9.24 -10.01 13.42
CA SER A 695 8.41 -8.83 13.67
C SER A 695 9.27 -7.71 14.23
N ILE A 696 9.24 -6.54 13.57
CA ILE A 696 9.93 -5.33 14.01
C ILE A 696 8.98 -4.31 14.63
N TRP A 697 7.70 -4.34 14.26
CA TRP A 697 6.67 -3.44 14.77
C TRP A 697 5.28 -3.96 14.47
N ASN A 698 4.27 -3.59 15.27
CA ASN A 698 2.87 -3.85 14.92
C ASN A 698 1.97 -2.63 15.13
N LEU A 699 0.87 -2.59 14.38
CA LEU A 699 -0.19 -1.61 14.50
C LEU A 699 -1.52 -2.35 14.60
N THR A 700 -2.32 -2.01 15.61
CA THR A 700 -3.61 -2.67 15.86
C THR A 700 -4.74 -1.65 15.85
N MET A 701 -5.84 -1.97 15.18
CA MET A 701 -7.05 -1.16 15.15
C MET A 701 -8.27 -2.00 15.53
N GLY A 702 -9.06 -1.51 16.49
CA GLY A 702 -10.38 -2.05 16.81
C GLY A 702 -11.45 -1.53 15.85
N LEU A 703 -12.29 -2.42 15.36
CA LEU A 703 -13.38 -2.14 14.42
C LEU A 703 -14.68 -1.85 15.16
N LYS A 704 -15.38 -0.78 14.75
CA LYS A 704 -16.65 -0.35 15.37
C LYS A 704 -17.79 -1.27 14.93
N ALA A 705 -18.79 -1.48 15.79
CA ALA A 705 -19.99 -2.21 15.41
C ALA A 705 -20.74 -1.46 14.30
N THR A 706 -20.99 -2.14 13.18
CA THR A 706 -21.75 -1.59 12.05
C THR A 706 -22.55 -2.69 11.36
N PRO A 707 -23.88 -2.56 11.24
CA PRO A 707 -24.74 -3.57 10.62
C PRO A 707 -24.67 -3.57 9.09
N THR A 708 -23.97 -2.60 8.50
CA THR A 708 -23.74 -2.46 7.05
C THR A 708 -22.25 -2.26 6.80
N TYR A 709 -21.81 -2.53 5.57
CA TYR A 709 -20.43 -2.25 5.18
C TYR A 709 -20.05 -0.79 5.37
N GLN A 710 -18.85 -0.58 5.90
CA GLN A 710 -18.20 0.71 6.10
C GLN A 710 -16.75 0.61 5.62
N LYS A 711 -16.26 1.69 5.04
CA LYS A 711 -14.86 1.81 4.66
C LYS A 711 -14.02 2.10 5.90
N ALA A 712 -13.00 1.29 6.14
CA ALA A 712 -11.94 1.56 7.10
C ALA A 712 -10.66 1.97 6.37
N GLN A 713 -9.86 2.80 7.06
CA GLN A 713 -8.57 3.27 6.56
C GLN A 713 -7.60 3.26 7.74
N LEU A 714 -6.45 2.63 7.55
CA LEU A 714 -5.40 2.52 8.55
C LEU A 714 -4.11 3.13 7.97
N PRO A 715 -3.78 4.38 8.35
CA PRO A 715 -2.55 5.01 7.94
C PRO A 715 -1.32 4.28 8.48
N ILE A 716 -0.33 4.09 7.63
CA ILE A 716 0.98 3.52 7.95
C ILE A 716 1.99 4.66 7.84
N ASN A 717 2.60 5.05 8.97
CA ASN A 717 3.55 6.17 9.05
C ASN A 717 4.84 5.73 9.75
N LEU A 718 5.50 4.68 9.25
CA LEU A 718 6.70 4.11 9.87
C LEU A 718 7.93 5.03 9.79
N TYR A 719 7.95 5.94 8.82
CA TYR A 719 9.04 6.90 8.61
C TYR A 719 9.33 7.81 9.82
N GLN A 720 8.35 7.97 10.73
CA GLN A 720 8.50 8.74 11.96
C GLN A 720 9.41 8.05 12.99
N TYR A 721 9.62 6.74 12.88
CA TYR A 721 10.43 5.95 13.81
C TYR A 721 11.85 5.76 13.25
N THR A 722 12.73 6.72 13.52
CA THR A 722 14.12 6.76 13.00
C THR A 722 15.02 5.61 13.42
N TRP A 723 14.69 4.96 14.53
CA TRP A 723 15.40 3.80 15.08
C TRP A 723 14.88 2.47 14.53
N MET A 724 13.75 2.50 13.81
CA MET A 724 13.07 1.29 13.37
C MET A 724 13.63 0.84 12.01
N PRO A 725 14.04 -0.43 11.89
CA PRO A 725 14.41 -1.03 10.61
C PRO A 725 13.24 -0.89 9.59
N ARG A 726 13.51 -0.69 8.30
CA ARG A 726 12.44 -0.73 7.26
C ARG A 726 11.86 -2.14 7.14
N PRO A 727 10.54 -2.34 7.06
CA PRO A 727 10.02 -3.66 6.79
C PRO A 727 10.44 -4.16 5.40
N ASP A 728 10.50 -5.48 5.23
CA ASP A 728 10.54 -6.15 3.92
C ASP A 728 9.18 -6.75 3.54
N SER A 729 8.33 -7.00 4.54
CA SER A 729 7.03 -7.62 4.39
C SER A 729 6.06 -7.16 5.48
N LEU A 730 4.77 -7.28 5.18
CA LEU A 730 3.67 -6.89 6.04
C LEU A 730 2.66 -8.03 6.17
N VAL A 731 2.47 -8.48 7.39
CA VAL A 731 1.46 -9.45 7.76
C VAL A 731 0.21 -8.70 8.24
N VAL A 732 -0.90 -8.88 7.55
CA VAL A 732 -2.21 -8.35 7.91
C VAL A 732 -3.03 -9.48 8.50
N THR A 733 -3.62 -9.26 9.67
CA THR A 733 -4.48 -10.23 10.36
C THR A 733 -5.79 -9.57 10.77
N PHE A 734 -6.92 -10.14 10.36
CA PHE A 734 -8.24 -9.76 10.86
C PHE A 734 -8.73 -10.75 11.92
N ARG A 735 -9.46 -10.27 12.93
CA ARG A 735 -10.02 -11.10 14.01
C ARG A 735 -11.47 -10.72 14.32
N SER A 736 -12.32 -11.71 14.58
CA SER A 736 -13.75 -11.49 14.88
C SER A 736 -14.04 -10.99 16.31
N SER A 737 -13.05 -11.05 17.21
CA SER A 737 -13.12 -10.62 18.61
C SER A 737 -11.72 -10.33 19.15
N HIS A 738 -11.64 -9.61 20.28
CA HIS A 738 -10.39 -9.38 21.01
C HIS A 738 -9.82 -10.69 21.58
N TRP A 739 -8.50 -10.88 21.46
CA TRP A 739 -7.78 -12.15 21.72
C TRP A 739 -7.81 -12.64 23.18
N GLU A 740 -8.01 -11.75 24.15
CA GLU A 740 -7.91 -12.10 25.58
C GLU A 740 -9.25 -12.45 26.26
N ASN A 741 -10.33 -12.63 25.51
CA ASN A 741 -11.67 -12.71 26.08
C ASN A 741 -12.17 -14.15 26.27
N SER A 742 -11.97 -14.70 27.47
CA SER A 742 -12.40 -16.05 27.86
C SER A 742 -13.90 -16.17 28.19
N ASP A 743 -14.72 -15.12 28.07
CA ASP A 743 -16.15 -15.21 28.40
C ASP A 743 -16.99 -15.66 27.20
N THR A 744 -17.76 -16.74 27.40
CA THR A 744 -18.72 -17.29 26.43
C THR A 744 -19.70 -16.27 25.83
N VAL A 745 -19.95 -15.13 26.48
CA VAL A 745 -20.85 -14.07 25.97
C VAL A 745 -20.38 -13.42 24.66
N PHE A 746 -19.11 -13.57 24.29
CA PHE A 746 -18.55 -13.04 23.05
C PHE A 746 -18.77 -13.99 21.84
N ALA A 747 -19.19 -15.23 22.09
CA ALA A 747 -19.45 -16.19 21.03
C ALA A 747 -20.62 -15.74 20.13
N GLY A 748 -20.41 -15.83 18.82
CA GLY A 748 -21.36 -15.42 17.79
C GLY A 748 -21.12 -14.04 17.19
N SER A 749 -20.10 -13.29 17.65
CA SER A 749 -19.65 -12.06 16.97
C SER A 749 -19.22 -12.37 15.53
N ARG A 750 -19.61 -11.52 14.58
CA ARG A 750 -19.33 -11.74 13.14
C ARG A 750 -18.68 -10.53 12.50
N LEU A 751 -17.60 -10.77 11.77
CA LEU A 751 -16.84 -9.78 11.02
C LEU A 751 -16.80 -10.17 9.55
N TRP A 752 -17.35 -9.32 8.69
CA TRP A 752 -17.20 -9.41 7.24
C TRP A 752 -16.10 -8.46 6.76
N ILE A 753 -15.25 -8.91 5.84
CA ILE A 753 -14.16 -8.13 5.26
C ILE A 753 -14.17 -8.29 3.73
N ASP A 754 -13.92 -7.18 3.02
CA ASP A 754 -13.83 -7.14 1.56
C ASP A 754 -12.98 -5.93 1.08
N ASP A 755 -12.61 -5.90 -0.21
CA ASP A 755 -11.92 -4.80 -0.91
C ASP A 755 -10.68 -4.27 -0.18
N ILE A 756 -9.76 -5.17 0.20
CA ILE A 756 -8.50 -4.82 0.86
C ILE A 756 -7.49 -4.33 -0.19
N HIS A 757 -6.94 -3.14 -0.01
CA HIS A 757 -5.91 -2.59 -0.90
C HIS A 757 -5.07 -1.51 -0.21
N PHE A 758 -3.85 -1.28 -0.68
CA PHE A 758 -3.07 -0.09 -0.35
C PHE A 758 -3.46 1.09 -1.24
N THR A 759 -3.28 2.29 -0.73
CA THR A 759 -3.45 3.50 -1.55
C THR A 759 -2.41 3.57 -2.66
N SER A 760 -1.22 3.00 -2.43
CA SER A 760 -0.15 2.89 -3.41
C SER A 760 -0.47 1.97 -4.62
N GLU A 761 -1.46 1.09 -4.52
CA GLU A 761 -1.88 0.18 -5.62
C GLU A 761 -2.40 0.91 -6.83
N PHE A 762 -3.12 2.01 -6.59
CA PHE A 762 -3.71 2.83 -7.63
C PHE A 762 -2.74 3.89 -8.15
N TYR A 763 -1.48 3.83 -7.71
CA TYR A 763 -0.43 4.70 -8.16
C TYR A 763 0.42 4.02 -9.26
N LEU A 764 -0.16 3.83 -10.43
CA LEU A 764 0.62 3.68 -11.67
C LEU A 764 0.50 5.01 -12.42
N PRO A 765 1.59 5.77 -12.67
CA PRO A 765 1.52 6.79 -13.71
C PRO A 765 1.09 6.05 -14.99
N PRO A 766 -0.09 6.36 -15.56
CA PRO A 766 -0.61 5.59 -16.66
C PRO A 766 0.42 5.59 -17.79
N PRO A 767 0.68 4.43 -18.44
CA PRO A 767 1.54 4.42 -19.61
C PRO A 767 0.99 5.43 -20.61
N TYR A 768 1.82 6.42 -20.97
CA TYR A 768 1.46 7.49 -21.89
C TYR A 768 0.78 6.90 -23.14
N ASN A 769 -0.52 7.22 -23.30
CA ASN A 769 -1.27 6.86 -24.50
C ASN A 769 -1.81 8.15 -25.14
N PRO A 770 -1.16 8.67 -26.19
CA PRO A 770 -1.57 9.91 -26.86
C PRO A 770 -2.96 9.86 -27.51
N ASN A 771 -3.61 8.68 -27.53
CA ASN A 771 -4.94 8.48 -28.10
C ASN A 771 -6.01 8.14 -27.05
N ALA A 772 -5.67 8.00 -25.78
CA ALA A 772 -6.66 7.79 -24.72
C ALA A 772 -7.28 9.12 -24.29
N PRO A 773 -8.58 9.17 -23.94
CA PRO A 773 -9.16 10.35 -23.33
C PRO A 773 -8.68 10.53 -21.88
N ASN A 774 -8.57 11.79 -21.41
CA ASN A 774 -8.37 12.07 -19.99
C ASN A 774 -9.57 11.59 -19.15
N PRO A 775 -9.37 11.19 -17.89
CA PRO A 775 -10.47 10.94 -16.96
C PRO A 775 -11.35 12.21 -16.79
N PRO A 776 -12.66 12.08 -16.53
CA PRO A 776 -13.51 13.23 -16.20
C PRO A 776 -12.98 14.01 -14.99
N VAL A 777 -13.16 15.33 -14.98
CA VAL A 777 -12.85 16.17 -13.81
C VAL A 777 -13.78 15.76 -12.66
N PRO A 778 -13.26 15.40 -11.47
CA PRO A 778 -14.09 15.04 -10.32
C PRO A 778 -15.10 16.14 -9.99
N ASN A 779 -16.39 15.81 -10.01
CA ASN A 779 -17.49 16.74 -9.70
C ASN A 779 -17.37 18.11 -10.42
N GLY A 780 -16.86 18.13 -11.65
CA GLY A 780 -16.69 19.38 -12.42
C GLY A 780 -18.00 20.08 -12.78
N SER A 781 -19.14 19.39 -12.66
CA SER A 781 -20.48 19.97 -12.80
C SER A 781 -21.01 20.63 -11.51
N PHE A 782 -20.32 20.48 -10.37
CA PHE A 782 -20.73 21.01 -9.07
C PHE A 782 -22.18 20.67 -8.65
N GLU A 783 -22.62 19.45 -8.94
CA GLU A 783 -23.95 18.97 -8.54
C GLU A 783 -23.93 18.25 -7.20
N ALA A 784 -22.75 17.78 -6.77
CA ALA A 784 -22.57 17.00 -5.56
C ALA A 784 -21.88 17.84 -4.47
N TRP A 785 -22.51 17.96 -3.30
CA TRP A 785 -22.07 18.84 -2.20
C TRP A 785 -22.12 18.13 -0.85
N LYS A 786 -21.15 18.43 0.01
CA LYS A 786 -21.13 18.07 1.44
C LYS A 786 -21.56 19.29 2.25
N THR A 787 -22.48 19.09 3.19
CA THR A 787 -22.79 20.07 4.23
C THR A 787 -22.18 19.57 5.54
N THR A 788 -21.29 20.36 6.13
CA THR A 788 -20.68 20.06 7.43
C THR A 788 -21.29 20.98 8.48
N ASN A 789 -21.83 20.39 9.56
CA ASN A 789 -22.36 21.15 10.68
C ASN A 789 -21.30 21.23 11.77
N TYR A 790 -20.99 22.44 12.21
CA TYR A 790 -20.13 22.72 13.35
C TYR A 790 -21.01 23.18 14.49
N VAL A 791 -20.85 22.56 15.66
CA VAL A 791 -21.67 22.87 16.82
C VAL A 791 -20.81 23.43 17.93
N THR A 792 -21.38 24.32 18.72
CA THR A 792 -20.67 24.95 19.83
C THR A 792 -21.62 25.08 21.02
N PRO A 793 -21.25 24.60 22.22
CA PRO A 793 -22.07 24.82 23.40
C PRO A 793 -22.26 26.32 23.65
N VAL A 794 -23.47 26.74 24.01
CA VAL A 794 -23.75 28.13 24.38
C VAL A 794 -22.82 28.53 25.53
N ASN A 795 -22.25 29.74 25.45
CA ASN A 795 -21.23 30.32 26.35
C ASN A 795 -19.78 29.82 26.17
N TYR A 796 -19.51 28.93 25.21
CA TYR A 796 -18.15 28.48 24.88
C TYR A 796 -17.75 28.85 23.45
N PRO A 797 -17.67 30.15 23.10
CA PRO A 797 -17.53 30.57 21.72
C PRO A 797 -16.15 30.26 21.09
N TYR A 798 -15.17 29.82 21.88
CA TYR A 798 -13.84 29.46 21.42
C TYR A 798 -13.71 27.95 21.37
N THR A 799 -13.62 27.39 20.17
CA THR A 799 -13.50 25.95 19.95
C THR A 799 -12.45 25.66 18.89
N THR A 800 -11.90 24.45 18.89
CA THR A 800 -11.01 23.99 17.80
C THR A 800 -11.67 24.21 16.45
N ASP A 801 -12.96 23.86 16.32
CA ASP A 801 -13.73 24.04 15.10
C ASP A 801 -13.76 25.50 14.64
N LYS A 802 -14.09 26.46 15.50
CA LYS A 802 -14.17 27.87 15.10
C LYS A 802 -12.82 28.47 14.73
N GLN A 803 -11.74 27.98 15.33
CA GLN A 803 -10.39 28.47 15.05
C GLN A 803 -9.78 27.82 13.79
N MET A 804 -10.17 26.59 13.46
CA MET A 804 -9.57 25.83 12.35
C MET A 804 -10.47 25.74 11.09
N GLN A 805 -11.78 25.91 11.23
CA GLN A 805 -12.76 25.82 10.14
C GLN A 805 -12.49 26.77 8.96
N PRO A 806 -12.03 28.02 9.14
CA PRO A 806 -11.72 28.89 8.01
C PRO A 806 -10.56 28.41 7.14
N TRP A 807 -9.69 27.54 7.67
CA TRP A 807 -8.36 27.32 7.11
C TRP A 807 -8.15 25.90 6.56
N LEU A 808 -8.79 24.88 7.12
CA LEU A 808 -8.42 23.48 6.83
C LEU A 808 -9.55 22.56 6.36
N GLY A 809 -10.82 22.97 6.42
CA GLY A 809 -11.96 22.16 5.94
C GLY A 809 -12.08 20.78 6.61
N LEU A 810 -11.62 20.67 7.87
CA LEU A 810 -11.56 19.43 8.63
C LEU A 810 -12.96 18.98 9.12
N ASP A 811 -13.07 17.69 9.43
CA ASP A 811 -14.23 17.16 10.13
C ASP A 811 -14.30 17.73 11.56
N PRO A 812 -15.52 17.95 12.11
CA PRO A 812 -15.67 18.62 13.40
C PRO A 812 -14.90 17.92 14.54
N PHE A 813 -14.22 18.71 15.36
CA PHE A 813 -13.56 18.30 16.59
C PHE A 813 -14.52 18.34 17.79
N VAL A 814 -15.59 19.13 17.68
CA VAL A 814 -16.62 19.31 18.71
C VAL A 814 -17.96 18.81 18.18
N GLU A 815 -18.52 17.82 18.87
CA GLU A 815 -19.83 17.25 18.55
C GLU A 815 -20.77 17.35 19.76
N LYS A 816 -22.06 17.51 19.46
CA LYS A 816 -23.14 17.22 20.40
C LYS A 816 -23.58 15.79 20.15
N THR A 817 -23.61 14.97 21.19
CA THR A 817 -23.96 13.55 21.10
C THR A 817 -25.22 13.27 21.89
N THR A 818 -26.05 12.33 21.42
CA THR A 818 -27.21 11.83 22.18
C THR A 818 -26.85 10.74 23.19
N ASP A 819 -25.62 10.25 23.14
CA ASP A 819 -25.05 9.44 24.21
C ASP A 819 -24.70 10.38 25.36
N ALA A 820 -25.65 10.52 26.29
CA ALA A 820 -25.61 11.49 27.38
C ALA A 820 -25.92 10.80 28.71
N TYR A 821 -25.30 11.28 29.79
CA TYR A 821 -25.57 10.85 31.16
C TYR A 821 -26.84 11.49 31.72
N HIS A 822 -27.06 12.77 31.43
CA HIS A 822 -28.20 13.57 31.84
C HIS A 822 -28.79 14.30 30.62
N GLY A 823 -30.07 14.64 30.66
CA GLY A 823 -30.70 15.37 29.56
C GLY A 823 -30.79 14.58 28.24
N GLN A 824 -30.67 15.29 27.11
CA GLN A 824 -30.72 14.74 25.76
C GLN A 824 -29.36 14.72 25.07
N TYR A 825 -28.44 15.59 25.49
CA TYR A 825 -27.18 15.82 24.80
C TYR A 825 -26.00 15.87 25.77
N ALA A 826 -24.83 15.45 25.29
CA ALA A 826 -23.56 15.63 25.97
C ALA A 826 -22.52 16.22 25.02
N LEU A 827 -21.43 16.74 25.59
CA LEU A 827 -20.27 17.20 24.84
C LEU A 827 -19.42 16.01 24.40
N LYS A 828 -19.04 15.96 23.12
CA LYS A 828 -18.00 15.07 22.60
C LYS A 828 -16.87 15.89 21.98
N LEU A 829 -15.64 15.64 22.42
CA LEU A 829 -14.40 16.22 21.90
C LEU A 829 -13.52 15.13 21.31
N MET A 830 -12.87 15.39 20.18
CA MET A 830 -12.06 14.41 19.48
C MET A 830 -10.67 14.97 19.19
N SER A 831 -9.63 14.18 19.44
CA SER A 831 -8.27 14.47 18.99
C SER A 831 -8.04 13.81 17.63
N GLN A 832 -7.57 14.59 16.66
CA GLN A 832 -7.28 14.09 15.31
C GLN A 832 -5.79 14.22 15.02
N ALA A 833 -5.17 13.18 14.46
CA ALA A 833 -3.80 13.26 14.00
C ALA A 833 -3.70 14.14 12.74
N PHE A 834 -2.68 15.00 12.69
CA PHE A 834 -2.43 15.92 11.59
C PHE A 834 -0.91 16.08 11.36
N ASP A 835 -0.40 15.43 10.32
CA ASP A 835 1.04 15.31 10.04
C ASP A 835 1.79 14.57 11.18
N ASP A 836 2.84 15.17 11.75
CA ASP A 836 3.63 14.69 12.89
C ASP A 836 3.07 15.13 14.26
N GLU A 837 1.98 15.89 14.28
CA GLU A 837 1.34 16.41 15.48
C GLU A 837 -0.11 15.88 15.59
N ALA A 838 -0.66 15.85 16.81
CA ALA A 838 -2.09 15.62 16.99
C ALA A 838 -2.76 16.90 17.48
N ILE A 839 -3.93 17.18 16.92
CA ILE A 839 -4.71 18.36 17.26
C ILE A 839 -5.82 17.94 18.22
N PRO A 840 -5.83 18.45 19.46
CA PRO A 840 -6.90 18.16 20.41
C PRO A 840 -8.16 18.94 20.06
N GLY A 841 -9.31 18.28 20.24
CA GLY A 841 -10.60 18.95 20.28
C GLY A 841 -10.74 19.69 21.61
N PHE A 842 -11.09 20.98 21.57
CA PHE A 842 -11.29 21.78 22.77
C PHE A 842 -12.49 22.73 22.65
N ILE A 843 -13.01 23.11 23.81
CA ILE A 843 -13.93 24.24 23.99
C ILE A 843 -13.45 25.14 25.13
N SER A 844 -13.73 26.43 25.04
CA SER A 844 -13.40 27.43 26.06
C SER A 844 -14.39 28.59 26.07
N ASN A 845 -14.65 29.13 27.26
CA ASN A 845 -15.43 30.35 27.45
C ASN A 845 -14.58 31.64 27.41
N PHE A 846 -13.28 31.50 27.13
CA PHE A 846 -12.29 32.57 27.04
C PHE A 846 -11.36 32.34 25.85
N ASP A 847 -10.84 33.43 25.28
CA ASP A 847 -9.92 33.36 24.15
C ASP A 847 -8.57 32.77 24.59
N THR A 848 -8.37 31.50 24.26
CA THR A 848 -7.15 30.77 24.60
C THR A 848 -5.96 31.12 23.71
N ASN A 849 -6.15 31.94 22.66
CA ASN A 849 -5.10 32.28 21.70
C ASN A 849 -4.28 33.52 22.09
N SER A 850 -4.52 34.11 23.28
CA SER A 850 -3.73 35.23 23.77
C SER A 850 -2.26 34.82 24.02
N ASP A 851 -1.32 35.72 23.69
CA ASP A 851 0.11 35.55 24.03
C ASP A 851 0.37 35.77 25.54
N GLU A 852 -0.69 35.81 26.37
CA GLU A 852 -0.61 36.03 27.81
C GLU A 852 -0.39 34.71 28.55
N ASP A 853 0.42 34.76 29.62
CA ASP A 853 0.68 33.62 30.50
C ASP A 853 -0.65 33.08 31.06
N LEU A 854 -0.87 31.76 31.01
CA LEU A 854 -2.05 31.09 31.55
C LEU A 854 -2.37 31.53 33.01
N PHE A 855 -1.34 31.79 33.82
CA PHE A 855 -1.51 32.25 35.20
C PHE A 855 -1.94 33.73 35.31
N THR A 856 -1.96 34.47 34.20
CA THR A 856 -2.44 35.86 34.11
C THR A 856 -3.82 35.97 33.49
N TRP A 857 -4.37 34.88 32.94
CA TRP A 857 -5.72 34.87 32.40
C TRP A 857 -6.74 35.22 33.48
N HIS A 858 -7.69 36.07 33.10
CA HIS A 858 -8.75 36.56 33.96
C HIS A 858 -10.00 36.87 33.12
N GLY A 859 -11.18 36.72 33.73
CA GLY A 859 -12.47 36.88 33.03
C GLY A 859 -13.26 35.58 32.95
N GLY A 860 -13.95 35.36 31.82
CA GLY A 860 -14.86 34.23 31.61
C GLY A 860 -16.28 34.49 32.13
N ILE A 861 -16.98 33.43 32.54
CA ILE A 861 -18.37 33.51 32.99
C ILE A 861 -18.47 34.06 34.43
N PRO A 862 -19.55 34.80 34.78
CA PRO A 862 -19.70 35.37 36.12
C PRO A 862 -19.97 34.30 37.18
N VAL A 863 -19.31 34.42 38.33
CA VAL A 863 -19.54 33.58 39.52
C VAL A 863 -19.75 34.46 40.75
N THR A 864 -20.66 34.05 41.65
CA THR A 864 -21.05 34.86 42.83
C THR A 864 -20.78 34.18 44.17
N GLU A 865 -20.48 32.89 44.15
CA GLU A 865 -20.19 32.06 45.32
C GLU A 865 -18.77 31.52 45.24
N LYS A 866 -18.24 31.02 46.37
CA LYS A 866 -16.89 30.46 46.43
C LYS A 866 -16.95 28.94 46.28
N PRO A 867 -16.66 28.39 45.08
CA PRO A 867 -16.71 26.94 44.88
C PRO A 867 -15.57 26.23 45.61
N THR A 868 -15.80 24.96 45.94
CA THR A 868 -14.83 24.08 46.61
C THR A 868 -14.22 23.03 45.69
N GLY A 869 -14.76 22.87 44.48
CA GLY A 869 -14.33 21.86 43.53
C GLY A 869 -15.22 21.82 42.28
N LEU A 870 -14.98 20.83 41.44
CA LEU A 870 -15.70 20.56 40.19
C LEU A 870 -15.99 19.05 40.11
N LYS A 871 -17.19 18.68 39.68
CA LYS A 871 -17.55 17.27 39.41
C LYS A 871 -18.35 17.17 38.12
N GLY A 872 -18.35 15.99 37.52
CA GLY A 872 -19.13 15.69 36.32
C GLY A 872 -19.02 14.22 35.93
N TYR A 873 -19.67 13.85 34.85
CA TYR A 873 -19.62 12.48 34.32
C TYR A 873 -18.90 12.47 32.99
N TYR A 874 -17.98 11.52 32.82
CA TYR A 874 -17.23 11.38 31.58
C TYR A 874 -17.15 9.94 31.13
N LYS A 875 -17.10 9.77 29.81
CA LYS A 875 -16.73 8.53 29.12
C LYS A 875 -15.54 8.90 28.21
N TYR A 876 -14.52 8.07 28.15
CA TYR A 876 -13.28 8.42 27.46
C TYR A 876 -12.76 7.23 26.67
N ASN A 877 -12.77 7.36 25.35
CA ASN A 877 -12.13 6.41 24.46
C ASN A 877 -10.71 6.93 24.21
N MET A 878 -9.72 6.29 24.83
CA MET A 878 -8.35 6.79 24.87
C MET A 878 -7.58 6.35 23.62
N GLY A 879 -6.87 7.26 22.96
CA GLY A 879 -5.77 6.93 22.04
C GLY A 879 -4.55 6.37 22.80
N VAL A 880 -3.49 5.95 22.12
CA VAL A 880 -2.30 5.35 22.80
C VAL A 880 -1.74 6.32 23.84
N GLU A 881 -1.84 5.96 25.13
CA GLU A 881 -1.32 6.72 26.30
C GLU A 881 -1.83 8.17 26.50
N ASP A 882 -3.00 8.54 25.94
CA ASP A 882 -3.52 9.92 26.04
C ASP A 882 -4.35 10.21 27.32
N THR A 883 -4.45 11.48 27.71
CA THR A 883 -5.21 11.93 28.89
C THR A 883 -6.00 13.21 28.59
N ALA A 884 -7.33 13.17 28.72
CA ALA A 884 -8.16 14.36 28.57
C ALA A 884 -7.99 15.32 29.76
N MET A 885 -8.24 16.62 29.55
CA MET A 885 -7.99 17.64 30.57
C MET A 885 -9.09 18.70 30.66
N ILE A 886 -9.36 19.16 31.89
CA ILE A 886 -10.17 20.33 32.19
C ILE A 886 -9.30 21.36 32.94
N ILE A 887 -9.36 22.61 32.52
CA ILE A 887 -8.70 23.76 33.16
C ILE A 887 -9.77 24.69 33.70
N ALA A 888 -9.71 25.00 35.00
CA ALA A 888 -10.57 25.99 35.65
C ALA A 888 -9.73 27.11 36.28
N ILE A 889 -10.01 28.36 35.92
CA ILE A 889 -9.32 29.54 36.44
C ILE A 889 -10.35 30.46 37.09
N PHE A 890 -10.07 30.91 38.31
CA PHE A 890 -10.93 31.84 39.04
C PHE A 890 -10.24 33.18 39.23
N SER A 891 -10.98 34.27 39.07
CA SER A 891 -10.43 35.61 39.23
C SER A 891 -11.28 36.51 40.10
N LYS A 892 -10.66 37.57 40.63
CA LYS A 892 -11.32 38.68 41.33
C LYS A 892 -10.76 40.00 40.86
N ALA A 893 -11.60 40.86 40.29
CA ALA A 893 -11.20 42.20 39.80
C ALA A 893 -9.95 42.16 38.89
N GLY A 894 -9.87 41.14 38.02
CA GLY A 894 -8.75 40.92 37.09
C GLY A 894 -7.52 40.21 37.69
N ILE A 895 -7.56 39.78 38.95
CA ILE A 895 -6.48 39.02 39.61
C ILE A 895 -6.82 37.54 39.63
N ASN A 896 -5.93 36.67 39.15
CA ASN A 896 -6.04 35.21 39.24
C ASN A 896 -5.95 34.76 40.71
N LEU A 897 -7.00 34.11 41.21
CA LEU A 897 -7.08 33.57 42.58
C LEU A 897 -6.62 32.11 42.67
N GLY A 898 -6.68 31.38 41.56
CA GLY A 898 -6.39 29.95 41.48
C GLY A 898 -6.57 29.41 40.07
N THR A 899 -5.67 28.52 39.69
CA THR A 899 -5.67 27.78 38.41
C THR A 899 -5.60 26.29 38.74
N TYR A 900 -6.56 25.51 38.25
CA TYR A 900 -6.71 24.11 38.58
C TYR A 900 -6.71 23.27 37.30
N PHE A 901 -5.86 22.23 37.28
CA PHE A 901 -5.75 21.27 36.20
C PHE A 901 -6.37 19.95 36.65
N ILE A 902 -7.31 19.42 35.87
CA ILE A 902 -8.07 18.22 36.19
C ILE A 902 -7.86 17.24 35.04
N SER A 903 -7.11 16.17 35.30
CA SER A 903 -6.89 15.08 34.36
C SER A 903 -8.02 14.06 34.42
N LEU A 904 -8.46 13.59 33.26
CA LEU A 904 -9.43 12.50 33.11
C LEU A 904 -8.69 11.28 32.53
N GLU A 905 -8.38 10.33 33.41
CA GLU A 905 -7.46 9.22 33.13
C GLU A 905 -8.18 7.87 32.91
N GLY A 906 -7.56 7.02 32.08
CA GLY A 906 -8.00 5.65 31.83
C GLY A 906 -9.15 5.57 30.82
N PRO A 907 -9.19 4.53 29.95
CA PRO A 907 -10.34 4.32 29.10
C PRO A 907 -11.58 4.05 29.96
N LYS A 908 -12.70 4.70 29.62
CA LYS A 908 -14.02 4.51 30.25
C LYS A 908 -15.02 4.22 29.15
N THR A 909 -15.61 3.02 29.16
CA THR A 909 -16.65 2.61 28.19
C THR A 909 -18.05 3.06 28.62
N ALA A 910 -18.23 3.43 29.88
CA ALA A 910 -19.47 4.00 30.44
C ALA A 910 -19.19 5.28 31.23
N TYR A 911 -20.21 6.14 31.35
CA TYR A 911 -20.14 7.38 32.11
C TYR A 911 -19.74 7.15 33.57
N SER A 912 -18.61 7.71 33.94
CA SER A 912 -18.01 7.62 35.28
C SER A 912 -17.96 9.00 35.92
N LEU A 913 -18.28 9.07 37.22
CA LEU A 913 -18.15 10.30 37.99
C LEU A 913 -16.67 10.64 38.18
N PHE A 914 -16.28 11.86 37.86
CA PHE A 914 -15.08 12.47 38.42
C PHE A 914 -15.49 13.56 39.41
N GLU A 915 -14.74 13.69 40.50
CA GLU A 915 -14.92 14.74 41.49
C GLU A 915 -13.55 15.25 41.93
N HIS A 916 -13.28 16.52 41.67
CA HIS A 916 -12.02 17.18 41.97
C HIS A 916 -12.26 18.27 43.01
N THR A 917 -11.51 18.22 44.12
CA THR A 917 -11.51 19.27 45.14
C THR A 917 -10.42 20.27 44.81
N PHE A 918 -10.73 21.57 44.86
CA PHE A 918 -9.75 22.61 44.59
C PHE A 918 -8.71 22.69 45.72
N ASP A 919 -7.46 22.35 45.39
CA ASP A 919 -6.30 22.40 46.28
C ASP A 919 -5.14 23.16 45.62
N PRO A 920 -4.66 24.28 46.21
CA PRO A 920 -5.16 24.93 47.42
C PRO A 920 -6.58 25.51 47.25
N PRO A 921 -7.39 25.59 48.32
CA PRO A 921 -8.73 26.16 48.25
C PRO A 921 -8.69 27.66 47.96
N LEU A 922 -9.69 28.17 47.25
CA LEU A 922 -9.82 29.59 46.94
C LEU A 922 -9.77 30.46 48.21
N THR A 923 -8.91 31.48 48.17
CA THR A 923 -8.62 32.39 49.30
C THR A 923 -9.78 33.35 49.58
N GLU A 924 -10.54 33.74 48.55
CA GLU A 924 -11.72 34.60 48.62
C GLU A 924 -12.78 34.23 47.56
N THR A 925 -13.89 34.97 47.52
CA THR A 925 -14.98 34.73 46.55
C THR A 925 -14.65 35.36 45.19
N PRO A 926 -14.47 34.56 44.11
CA PRO A 926 -14.22 35.08 42.76
C PRO A 926 -15.39 35.90 42.22
N ASP A 927 -15.15 36.70 41.18
CA ASP A 927 -16.20 37.34 40.38
C ASP A 927 -16.33 36.76 38.96
N SER A 928 -15.32 36.03 38.48
CA SER A 928 -15.36 35.37 37.18
C SER A 928 -14.63 34.01 37.18
N MET A 929 -14.99 33.16 36.22
CA MET A 929 -14.38 31.85 36.00
C MET A 929 -14.17 31.58 34.51
N ILE A 930 -12.94 31.16 34.16
CA ILE A 930 -12.62 30.57 32.86
C ILE A 930 -12.70 29.05 33.01
N LEU A 931 -13.29 28.39 32.00
CA LEU A 931 -13.31 26.94 31.87
C LEU A 931 -12.91 26.57 30.45
N ALA A 932 -11.88 25.74 30.33
CA ALA A 932 -11.43 25.14 29.09
C ALA A 932 -11.37 23.62 29.24
N ILE A 933 -11.80 22.89 28.22
CA ILE A 933 -11.88 21.43 28.21
C ILE A 933 -11.24 20.94 26.92
N ALA A 934 -10.35 19.96 27.00
CA ALA A 934 -9.65 19.38 25.85
C ALA A 934 -9.66 17.84 25.90
N SER A 935 -9.69 17.22 24.72
CA SER A 935 -9.64 15.75 24.55
C SER A 935 -8.26 15.12 24.80
N SER A 936 -7.20 15.93 24.95
CA SER A 936 -5.83 15.48 25.25
C SER A 936 -5.13 16.39 26.27
N TYR A 937 -3.90 16.03 26.65
CA TYR A 937 -3.14 16.69 27.71
C TYR A 937 -2.36 17.91 27.19
N VAL A 938 -3.06 19.03 27.03
CA VAL A 938 -2.55 20.21 26.30
C VAL A 938 -1.51 21.07 27.03
N ILE A 939 -1.13 20.77 28.28
CA ILE A 939 -0.17 21.58 29.06
C ILE A 939 1.30 21.16 28.89
N TYR A 940 1.56 20.01 28.29
CA TYR A 940 2.93 19.54 27.99
C TYR A 940 3.15 19.23 26.50
N GLU A 941 2.26 19.71 25.61
CA GLU A 941 2.36 19.50 24.15
C GLU A 941 2.31 18.02 23.71
N HIS A 942 1.65 17.15 24.49
CA HIS A 942 1.41 15.76 24.12
C HIS A 942 -0.07 15.54 23.82
N ALA A 943 -0.42 15.53 22.53
CA ALA A 943 -1.70 15.02 22.06
C ALA A 943 -1.46 13.76 21.23
N TYR A 944 -2.37 12.80 21.31
CA TYR A 944 -2.37 11.63 20.44
C TYR A 944 -3.64 11.62 19.60
N GLY A 945 -3.51 11.28 18.32
CA GLY A 945 -4.66 11.14 17.44
C GLY A 945 -5.56 9.98 17.88
N GLY A 946 -6.87 10.17 17.81
CA GLY A 946 -7.87 9.12 18.03
C GLY A 946 -8.58 9.13 19.39
N SER A 947 -8.20 10.02 20.32
CA SER A 947 -8.88 10.14 21.62
C SER A 947 -10.27 10.79 21.48
N GLU A 948 -11.30 10.21 22.10
CA GLU A 948 -12.66 10.77 22.15
C GLU A 948 -13.11 10.97 23.61
N LEU A 949 -13.27 12.23 24.04
CA LEU A 949 -13.83 12.59 25.35
C LEU A 949 -15.31 12.90 25.24
N TYR A 950 -16.12 12.23 26.05
CA TYR A 950 -17.53 12.51 26.27
C TYR A 950 -17.69 13.09 27.67
N LEU A 951 -18.32 14.25 27.81
CA LEU A 951 -18.46 14.95 29.09
C LEU A 951 -19.89 15.45 29.26
N ASP A 952 -20.44 15.28 30.46
CA ASP A 952 -21.81 15.65 30.78
C ASP A 952 -22.00 15.98 32.28
N ASN A 953 -23.06 16.73 32.59
CA ASN A 953 -23.52 17.17 33.90
C ASN A 953 -22.40 17.73 34.81
N LEU A 954 -21.68 18.72 34.27
CA LEU A 954 -20.60 19.44 34.93
C LEU A 954 -21.14 20.45 35.96
N GLU A 955 -20.71 20.33 37.21
CA GLU A 955 -21.20 21.12 38.34
C GLU A 955 -20.05 21.61 39.24
N LEU A 956 -20.10 22.87 39.65
CA LEU A 956 -19.28 23.38 40.75
C LEU A 956 -19.77 22.80 42.09
N THR A 957 -18.86 22.36 42.95
CA THR A 957 -19.18 21.93 44.31
C THR A 957 -19.05 23.08 45.29
N GLY A 958 -19.78 23.02 46.42
CA GLY A 958 -19.71 24.04 47.47
C GLY A 958 -20.49 25.34 47.20
N VAL A 959 -21.24 25.42 46.09
CA VAL A 959 -22.13 26.53 45.74
C VAL A 959 -23.59 26.14 45.92
N THR A 960 -24.47 27.10 46.22
CA THR A 960 -25.92 26.84 46.37
C THR A 960 -26.68 26.89 45.04
N GLN A 961 -26.15 27.58 44.03
CA GLN A 961 -26.69 27.62 42.67
C GLN A 961 -25.54 27.56 41.65
N GLN A 962 -25.74 26.79 40.58
CA GLN A 962 -24.81 26.78 39.45
C GLN A 962 -24.89 28.10 38.67
N PRO A 963 -23.77 28.62 38.16
CA PRO A 963 -23.79 29.78 37.27
C PRO A 963 -24.67 29.49 36.04
N PRO A 964 -25.67 30.33 35.71
CA PRO A 964 -26.54 30.07 34.55
C PRO A 964 -25.79 29.99 33.22
N SER A 965 -24.65 30.67 33.12
CA SER A 965 -23.78 30.65 31.92
C SER A 965 -22.82 29.44 31.88
N LEU A 966 -22.87 28.53 32.86
CA LEU A 966 -22.00 27.34 32.86
C LEU A 966 -22.37 26.36 31.75
N ASN A 967 -23.67 26.18 31.45
CA ASN A 967 -24.16 25.20 30.47
C ASN A 967 -23.49 23.82 30.65
N GLY A 968 -23.38 23.36 31.90
CA GLY A 968 -22.62 22.16 32.26
C GLY A 968 -23.36 20.86 31.97
N ASP A 969 -24.68 20.92 31.75
CA ASP A 969 -25.50 19.83 31.24
C ASP A 969 -25.44 19.71 29.71
N PHE A 970 -24.80 20.67 29.02
CA PHE A 970 -24.62 20.67 27.57
C PHE A 970 -25.91 20.45 26.78
N GLU A 971 -27.01 21.09 27.18
CA GLU A 971 -28.29 21.01 26.48
C GLU A 971 -28.50 22.17 25.48
N ASP A 972 -27.79 23.28 25.69
CA ASP A 972 -27.91 24.47 24.85
C ASP A 972 -26.74 24.57 23.84
N TRP A 973 -27.06 24.54 22.55
CA TRP A 973 -26.07 24.54 21.46
C TRP A 973 -26.36 25.59 20.38
N LEU A 974 -25.28 26.14 19.82
CA LEU A 974 -25.26 26.87 18.55
C LEU A 974 -24.86 25.92 17.42
N THR A 975 -25.36 26.15 16.21
CA THR A 975 -25.02 25.36 15.03
C THR A 975 -24.73 26.29 13.87
N ASP A 976 -23.53 26.18 13.33
CA ASP A 976 -23.09 26.80 12.09
C ASP A 976 -22.91 25.69 11.04
N SER A 977 -23.06 26.01 9.75
CA SER A 977 -22.90 25.04 8.67
C SER A 977 -22.06 25.60 7.55
N SER A 978 -21.15 24.80 7.01
CA SER A 978 -20.44 25.09 5.76
C SER A 978 -20.86 24.12 4.65
N GLU A 979 -20.81 24.58 3.41
CA GLU A 979 -21.02 23.75 2.23
C GLU A 979 -19.73 23.69 1.41
N SER A 980 -19.34 22.51 0.96
CA SER A 980 -18.21 22.32 0.06
C SER A 980 -18.56 21.35 -1.08
N PRO A 981 -18.07 21.58 -2.31
CA PRO A 981 -18.27 20.64 -3.39
C PRO A 981 -17.47 19.36 -3.12
N LEU A 982 -18.08 18.19 -3.34
CA LEU A 982 -17.39 16.91 -3.16
C LEU A 982 -16.17 16.80 -4.09
N SER A 983 -15.06 16.25 -3.60
CA SER A 983 -13.77 16.13 -4.30
C SER A 983 -13.06 17.47 -4.59
N TRP A 984 -13.48 18.55 -3.92
CA TRP A 984 -12.83 19.85 -3.96
C TRP A 984 -12.56 20.34 -2.53
N ALA A 985 -11.28 20.57 -2.22
CA ALA A 985 -10.88 21.20 -0.98
C ALA A 985 -11.21 22.70 -1.03
N SER A 986 -11.83 23.23 0.02
CA SER A 986 -12.23 24.64 0.11
C SER A 986 -11.49 25.36 1.23
N MET A 987 -11.19 26.65 1.04
CA MET A 987 -10.64 27.53 2.08
C MET A 987 -11.47 28.81 2.19
N GLY A 988 -11.60 29.31 3.42
CA GLY A 988 -12.22 30.58 3.73
C GLY A 988 -13.25 30.52 4.86
N LEU A 989 -13.65 31.71 5.33
CA LEU A 989 -14.72 31.91 6.31
C LEU A 989 -16.04 31.26 5.91
N ALA A 990 -16.90 30.99 6.89
CA ALA A 990 -18.26 30.52 6.62
C ALA A 990 -18.98 31.44 5.61
N GLY A 991 -19.55 30.84 4.54
CA GLY A 991 -20.23 31.58 3.47
C GLY A 991 -19.34 32.09 2.33
N ILE A 992 -18.04 31.78 2.34
CA ILE A 992 -17.11 32.05 1.24
C ILE A 992 -17.35 31.11 0.05
N VAL A 993 -17.51 29.82 0.33
CA VAL A 993 -17.86 28.81 -0.68
C VAL A 993 -19.34 28.51 -0.53
N VAL A 994 -20.10 28.71 -1.62
CA VAL A 994 -21.57 28.63 -1.59
C VAL A 994 -22.08 27.85 -2.79
N LYS A 995 -23.06 26.99 -2.54
CA LYS A 995 -23.84 26.31 -3.57
C LYS A 995 -24.83 27.28 -4.21
N SER A 996 -24.67 27.56 -5.50
CA SER A 996 -25.60 28.41 -6.27
C SER A 996 -26.67 27.57 -6.95
N ASN A 997 -27.89 28.10 -7.04
CA ASN A 997 -28.97 27.57 -7.90
C ASN A 997 -29.02 28.28 -9.26
N VAL A 998 -28.09 29.19 -9.51
CA VAL A 998 -27.88 29.85 -10.81
C VAL A 998 -26.69 29.14 -11.44
N ALA A 999 -26.98 28.19 -12.33
CA ALA A 999 -26.01 27.34 -13.00
C ALA A 999 -26.03 27.57 -14.52
N ALA A 1000 -24.89 27.38 -15.17
CA ALA A 1000 -24.76 27.38 -16.63
C ALA A 1000 -25.28 26.08 -17.25
N ASP A 1001 -25.10 24.96 -16.54
CA ASP A 1001 -25.59 23.63 -16.87
C ASP A 1001 -26.04 22.91 -15.59
N GLY A 1002 -27.01 22.01 -15.66
CA GLY A 1002 -27.53 21.33 -14.45
C GLY A 1002 -28.39 22.20 -13.52
N GLN A 1003 -28.36 21.90 -12.21
CA GLN A 1003 -29.13 22.58 -11.16
C GLN A 1003 -28.26 23.50 -10.29
N HIS A 1004 -26.97 23.19 -10.17
CA HIS A 1004 -26.10 23.82 -9.20
C HIS A 1004 -24.76 24.24 -9.78
N ALA A 1005 -24.21 25.32 -9.24
CA ALA A 1005 -22.87 25.82 -9.59
C ALA A 1005 -22.09 26.20 -8.35
N LEU A 1006 -20.77 26.27 -8.47
CA LEU A 1006 -19.89 26.76 -7.43
C LEU A 1006 -19.89 28.30 -7.41
N THR A 1007 -20.07 28.89 -6.24
CA THR A 1007 -19.83 30.32 -5.99
C THR A 1007 -18.73 30.51 -4.96
N LEU A 1008 -17.74 31.34 -5.30
CA LEU A 1008 -16.66 31.77 -4.43
C LEU A 1008 -16.81 33.27 -4.14
N ARG A 1009 -16.68 33.67 -2.89
CA ARG A 1009 -16.79 35.06 -2.44
C ARG A 1009 -15.55 35.53 -1.70
N THR A 1010 -15.15 36.76 -1.96
CA THR A 1010 -14.14 37.44 -1.14
C THR A 1010 -14.84 38.10 0.05
N LEU A 1011 -14.47 37.74 1.28
CA LEU A 1011 -15.02 38.33 2.51
C LEU A 1011 -13.94 39.04 3.33
N TRP A 1012 -14.38 39.90 4.25
CA TRP A 1012 -13.51 40.57 5.22
C TRP A 1012 -13.58 39.82 6.55
N ASP A 1013 -12.44 39.43 7.10
CA ASP A 1013 -12.33 38.88 8.45
C ASP A 1013 -12.14 40.02 9.46
N GLU A 1014 -13.14 40.20 10.33
CA GLU A 1014 -13.10 41.23 11.38
C GLU A 1014 -12.14 40.85 12.53
N ALA A 1015 -11.91 39.55 12.78
CA ALA A 1015 -11.02 39.09 13.85
C ALA A 1015 -9.56 39.36 13.47
N ASP A 1016 -9.19 39.04 12.23
CA ASP A 1016 -7.83 39.16 11.73
C ASP A 1016 -7.57 40.46 10.95
N SER A 1017 -8.61 41.28 10.74
CA SER A 1017 -8.54 42.52 9.93
C SER A 1017 -7.92 42.29 8.55
N SER A 1018 -8.32 41.20 7.89
CA SER A 1018 -7.72 40.74 6.63
C SER A 1018 -8.78 40.39 5.58
N LEU A 1019 -8.42 40.54 4.30
CA LEU A 1019 -9.25 40.11 3.18
C LEU A 1019 -9.03 38.62 2.90
N VAL A 1020 -10.11 37.85 2.86
CA VAL A 1020 -10.07 36.40 2.63
C VAL A 1020 -10.76 36.09 1.29
N PRO A 1021 -10.00 35.80 0.21
CA PRO A 1021 -10.57 35.34 -1.04
C PRO A 1021 -11.06 33.89 -0.92
N GLY A 1022 -12.19 33.60 -1.57
CA GLY A 1022 -12.73 32.26 -1.61
C GLY A 1022 -12.01 31.38 -2.59
N MET A 1023 -11.60 30.21 -2.12
CA MET A 1023 -10.71 29.34 -2.86
C MET A 1023 -11.15 27.89 -2.82
N VAL A 1024 -11.05 27.22 -3.96
CA VAL A 1024 -11.18 25.76 -4.06
C VAL A 1024 -10.04 25.14 -4.85
N ILE A 1025 -9.72 23.89 -4.54
CA ILE A 1025 -8.72 23.08 -5.25
C ILE A 1025 -9.28 21.69 -5.50
N SER A 1026 -9.09 21.13 -6.71
CA SER A 1026 -9.50 19.77 -7.06
C SER A 1026 -8.66 18.74 -6.28
N SER A 1027 -9.17 18.34 -5.14
CA SER A 1027 -8.48 17.48 -4.18
C SER A 1027 -9.49 16.85 -3.24
N SER A 1028 -9.31 15.57 -2.95
CA SER A 1028 -10.00 14.88 -1.85
C SER A 1028 -9.31 15.04 -0.50
N VAL A 1029 -8.06 15.54 -0.48
CA VAL A 1029 -7.32 15.86 0.74
C VAL A 1029 -7.49 17.34 1.12
N PRO A 1030 -7.39 17.70 2.41
CA PRO A 1030 -7.43 19.09 2.88
C PRO A 1030 -6.47 20.02 2.11
N LEU A 1031 -6.82 21.30 2.03
CA LEU A 1031 -6.13 22.28 1.18
C LEU A 1031 -4.63 22.43 1.50
N LEU A 1032 -4.24 22.19 2.76
CA LEU A 1032 -2.83 22.19 3.18
C LEU A 1032 -1.98 21.17 2.41
N TYR A 1033 -2.57 20.04 2.03
CA TYR A 1033 -1.91 18.96 1.30
C TYR A 1033 -2.27 18.94 -0.18
N ALA A 1034 -3.26 19.74 -0.61
CA ALA A 1034 -3.77 19.69 -1.99
C ALA A 1034 -2.68 20.04 -3.03
N PHE A 1035 -1.69 20.84 -2.64
CA PHE A 1035 -0.54 21.17 -3.49
C PHE A 1035 0.57 20.11 -3.42
N SER A 1036 0.80 19.45 -2.29
CA SER A 1036 1.85 18.44 -2.16
C SER A 1036 1.42 17.02 -2.57
N GLU A 1037 0.16 16.67 -2.33
CA GLU A 1037 -0.39 15.32 -2.45
C GLU A 1037 -1.72 15.26 -3.27
N GLY A 1038 -2.31 16.41 -3.58
CA GLY A 1038 -3.58 16.51 -4.31
C GLY A 1038 -3.48 16.33 -5.82
N GLY A 1039 -4.59 16.59 -6.50
CA GLY A 1039 -4.75 16.41 -7.95
C GLY A 1039 -5.35 15.07 -8.34
N PHE A 1040 -5.90 15.00 -9.54
CA PHE A 1040 -6.50 13.78 -10.12
C PHE A 1040 -5.65 13.30 -11.30
N PRO A 1041 -5.67 12.00 -11.63
CA PRO A 1041 -4.79 11.43 -12.64
C PRO A 1041 -5.08 11.98 -14.04
N ILE A 1042 -4.03 12.16 -14.83
CA ILE A 1042 -4.12 12.47 -16.27
C ILE A 1042 -3.49 11.36 -17.10
N THR A 1043 -4.08 11.07 -18.25
CA THR A 1043 -3.63 10.02 -19.19
C THR A 1043 -3.20 10.60 -20.53
N ASN A 1044 -3.78 11.75 -20.91
CA ASN A 1044 -3.53 12.45 -22.15
C ASN A 1044 -2.86 13.80 -21.89
N LEU A 1045 -1.60 13.89 -22.31
CA LEU A 1045 -0.77 15.09 -22.15
C LEU A 1045 -1.14 16.23 -23.12
N LYS A 1046 -2.06 16.00 -24.06
CA LYS A 1046 -2.54 16.97 -25.03
C LYS A 1046 -4.05 17.04 -25.07
N ASP A 1047 -4.61 18.05 -24.42
CA ASP A 1047 -6.06 18.21 -24.29
C ASP A 1047 -6.47 19.68 -24.08
N THR A 1048 -7.74 19.91 -23.77
CA THR A 1048 -8.29 21.23 -23.47
C THR A 1048 -9.29 21.13 -22.32
N LEU A 1049 -9.06 21.88 -21.25
CA LEU A 1049 -10.02 22.07 -20.17
C LEU A 1049 -11.03 23.16 -20.58
N ALA A 1050 -12.32 22.86 -20.52
CA ALA A 1050 -13.41 23.78 -20.86
C ALA A 1050 -14.35 23.98 -19.67
N PHE A 1051 -14.90 25.19 -19.53
CA PHE A 1051 -15.79 25.55 -18.43
C PHE A 1051 -16.61 26.82 -18.69
N TYR A 1052 -17.60 27.08 -17.84
CA TYR A 1052 -18.35 28.34 -17.81
C TYR A 1052 -18.04 29.11 -16.52
N TYR A 1053 -17.92 30.43 -16.64
CA TYR A 1053 -17.73 31.30 -15.48
C TYR A 1053 -18.56 32.58 -15.57
N GLN A 1054 -18.92 33.13 -14.41
CA GLN A 1054 -19.45 34.49 -14.27
C GLN A 1054 -18.67 35.19 -13.15
N TYR A 1055 -18.20 36.41 -13.38
CA TYR A 1055 -17.39 37.12 -12.39
C TYR A 1055 -17.87 38.56 -12.15
N THR A 1056 -18.14 38.88 -10.89
CA THR A 1056 -18.60 40.19 -10.43
C THR A 1056 -17.60 40.74 -9.40
N PRO A 1057 -16.70 41.65 -9.78
CA PRO A 1057 -15.71 42.17 -8.85
C PRO A 1057 -16.27 43.28 -7.94
N ALA A 1058 -15.71 43.43 -6.75
CA ALA A 1058 -15.96 44.56 -5.85
C ALA A 1058 -15.28 45.86 -6.33
N GLN A 1059 -14.10 45.75 -6.95
CA GLN A 1059 -13.35 46.86 -7.56
C GLN A 1059 -13.06 46.60 -9.03
N GLN A 1060 -13.00 47.64 -9.86
CA GLN A 1060 -12.89 47.46 -11.32
C GLN A 1060 -11.59 46.79 -11.79
N ASP A 1061 -10.54 46.82 -10.98
CA ASP A 1061 -9.24 46.22 -11.23
C ASP A 1061 -9.11 44.79 -10.66
N ASP A 1062 -10.11 44.29 -9.94
CA ASP A 1062 -10.09 42.93 -9.40
C ASP A 1062 -10.49 41.88 -10.45
N GLN A 1063 -9.89 40.70 -10.38
CA GLN A 1063 -10.10 39.59 -11.33
C GLN A 1063 -10.31 38.27 -10.59
N GLY A 1064 -11.20 37.42 -11.10
CA GLY A 1064 -11.29 36.03 -10.64
C GLY A 1064 -10.11 35.24 -11.19
N VAL A 1065 -9.70 34.17 -10.52
CA VAL A 1065 -8.54 33.37 -10.92
C VAL A 1065 -8.94 31.92 -11.11
N LEU A 1066 -8.52 31.31 -12.21
CA LEU A 1066 -8.51 29.86 -12.38
C LEU A 1066 -7.11 29.40 -12.81
N ALA A 1067 -6.49 28.53 -12.04
CA ALA A 1067 -5.16 27.99 -12.30
C ALA A 1067 -5.21 26.47 -12.49
N ILE A 1068 -4.38 25.97 -13.39
CA ILE A 1068 -4.13 24.55 -13.56
C ILE A 1068 -2.65 24.27 -13.33
N TYR A 1069 -2.37 23.20 -12.61
CA TYR A 1069 -1.03 22.70 -12.33
C TYR A 1069 -0.94 21.25 -12.77
N MET A 1070 0.11 20.91 -13.49
CA MET A 1070 0.44 19.56 -13.91
C MET A 1070 1.61 19.10 -13.06
N ALA A 1071 1.45 17.97 -12.40
CA ALA A 1071 2.41 17.44 -11.48
C ALA A 1071 2.84 16.03 -11.92
N ALA A 1072 4.11 15.72 -11.66
CA ALA A 1072 4.62 14.37 -11.63
C ALA A 1072 4.89 14.03 -10.16
N THR A 1073 4.58 12.82 -9.74
CA THR A 1073 4.92 12.41 -8.38
C THR A 1073 6.41 12.14 -8.32
N SER A 1074 7.14 12.99 -7.62
CA SER A 1074 8.58 12.83 -7.38
C SER A 1074 8.79 12.06 -6.09
N LEU A 1075 9.76 11.12 -6.12
CA LEU A 1075 10.27 10.45 -4.93
C LEU A 1075 11.30 11.27 -4.15
N ASP A 1076 11.85 12.34 -4.74
CA ASP A 1076 12.87 13.18 -4.11
C ASP A 1076 12.77 14.63 -4.62
N TYR A 1077 12.16 15.53 -3.84
CA TYR A 1077 12.29 16.96 -4.09
C TYR A 1077 12.27 17.75 -2.79
N TRP A 1078 13.37 18.45 -2.50
CA TRP A 1078 13.52 19.34 -1.35
C TRP A 1078 13.14 20.77 -1.76
N ASP A 1079 11.88 21.16 -1.60
CA ASP A 1079 11.50 22.56 -1.72
C ASP A 1079 10.71 23.05 -0.49
N GLN A 1080 10.70 24.36 -0.32
CA GLN A 1080 10.22 25.03 0.89
C GLN A 1080 8.69 24.89 1.04
N LYS A 1081 8.23 24.32 2.17
CA LYS A 1081 6.79 24.28 2.53
C LYS A 1081 6.29 25.73 2.67
N ILE A 1082 5.30 26.13 1.86
CA ILE A 1082 4.46 27.29 2.20
C ILE A 1082 3.48 26.79 3.27
N VAL A 1083 3.88 26.91 4.53
CA VAL A 1083 2.95 26.69 5.65
C VAL A 1083 2.10 27.95 5.77
N PHE A 1084 0.80 27.84 5.52
CA PHE A 1084 -0.16 28.82 6.01
C PHE A 1084 -0.26 28.65 7.52
N THR A 1085 0.46 29.48 8.28
CA THR A 1085 0.32 29.51 9.74
C THR A 1085 -0.90 30.37 10.10
N PRO A 1086 -1.85 29.89 10.92
CA PRO A 1086 -3.11 30.59 11.19
C PRO A 1086 -2.99 31.92 11.94
N LYS A 1087 -1.79 32.34 12.37
CA LYS A 1087 -1.66 33.38 13.40
C LYS A 1087 -1.50 34.82 12.88
N LEU A 1088 -1.38 35.04 11.58
CA LEU A 1088 -1.36 36.36 10.92
C LEU A 1088 -1.20 36.04 9.43
N GLY A 1089 -1.82 36.77 8.51
CA GLY A 1089 -1.55 36.69 7.06
C GLY A 1089 -0.10 37.08 6.65
N LYS A 1090 0.90 36.60 7.38
CA LYS A 1090 2.32 36.72 7.14
C LYS A 1090 2.88 35.34 6.84
N LEU A 1091 3.42 35.22 5.63
CA LEU A 1091 4.36 34.18 5.24
C LEU A 1091 5.62 34.25 6.12
N SER A 1092 5.69 33.47 7.20
CA SER A 1092 6.96 33.03 7.78
C SER A 1092 6.79 31.97 8.87
N THR A 1093 7.24 30.74 8.61
CA THR A 1093 8.40 30.08 9.24
C THR A 1093 8.76 28.83 8.43
N ASN A 1094 10.06 28.57 8.28
CA ASN A 1094 10.61 27.45 7.52
C ASN A 1094 10.56 26.17 8.37
N GLN A 1095 9.63 25.26 8.09
CA GLN A 1095 9.72 23.88 8.56
C GLN A 1095 10.11 22.96 7.41
N LYS A 1096 11.14 22.13 7.65
CA LYS A 1096 11.52 21.02 6.78
C LYS A 1096 10.52 19.89 7.03
N ALA A 1097 9.74 19.51 6.03
CA ALA A 1097 8.95 18.28 6.07
C ALA A 1097 9.71 17.19 5.29
N PRO A 1098 9.81 15.95 5.81
CA PRO A 1098 9.97 14.78 4.96
C PRO A 1098 8.63 14.56 4.22
N ASN A 1099 8.62 13.84 3.09
CA ASN A 1099 7.46 13.29 2.35
C ASN A 1099 7.20 13.92 0.95
N ARG A 1100 6.90 13.02 0.00
CA ARG A 1100 6.53 13.22 -1.42
C ARG A 1100 5.85 14.55 -1.72
N MET A 1101 6.52 15.38 -2.50
CA MET A 1101 5.90 16.54 -3.11
C MET A 1101 5.65 16.30 -4.59
N ASN A 1102 4.45 16.64 -5.04
CA ASN A 1102 4.15 16.89 -6.44
C ASN A 1102 5.23 17.81 -7.04
N GLN A 1103 6.01 17.30 -7.99
CA GLN A 1103 6.89 18.14 -8.78
C GLN A 1103 6.03 18.82 -9.84
N TYR A 1104 5.89 20.14 -9.74
CA TYR A 1104 5.17 20.91 -10.74
C TYR A 1104 5.95 20.93 -12.06
N VAL A 1105 5.39 20.21 -13.03
CA VAL A 1105 5.91 20.06 -14.38
C VAL A 1105 5.55 21.29 -15.21
N TRP A 1106 4.32 21.75 -15.06
CA TRP A 1106 3.78 22.87 -15.82
C TRP A 1106 2.61 23.51 -15.09
N SER A 1107 2.38 24.80 -15.28
CA SER A 1107 1.19 25.47 -14.78
C SER A 1107 0.69 26.53 -15.74
N ASN A 1108 -0.58 26.88 -15.63
CA ASN A 1108 -1.18 28.00 -16.33
C ASN A 1108 -2.22 28.67 -15.45
N GLN A 1109 -2.21 29.99 -15.43
CA GLN A 1109 -3.13 30.80 -14.65
C GLN A 1109 -3.90 31.73 -15.58
N LEU A 1110 -5.23 31.67 -15.48
CA LEU A 1110 -6.14 32.49 -16.26
C LEU A 1110 -6.82 33.52 -15.35
N MET A 1111 -6.66 34.79 -15.70
CA MET A 1111 -7.39 35.89 -15.08
C MET A 1111 -8.76 36.04 -15.76
N LEU A 1112 -9.81 35.87 -14.98
CA LEU A 1112 -11.21 35.89 -15.41
C LEU A 1112 -11.75 37.32 -15.37
N ALA A 1113 -12.12 37.83 -16.55
CA ALA A 1113 -12.59 39.19 -16.70
C ALA A 1113 -14.03 39.36 -16.18
N PRO A 1114 -14.41 40.57 -15.72
CA PRO A 1114 -15.77 40.82 -15.25
C PRO A 1114 -16.83 40.54 -16.32
N CYS A 1115 -17.86 39.79 -15.97
CA CYS A 1115 -18.97 39.44 -16.87
C CYS A 1115 -20.27 39.24 -16.09
N SER A 1116 -21.37 39.79 -16.61
CA SER A 1116 -22.68 39.76 -15.94
C SER A 1116 -23.52 38.53 -16.29
N THR A 1117 -23.02 37.64 -17.14
CA THR A 1117 -23.62 36.36 -17.51
C THR A 1117 -22.52 35.34 -17.75
N TYR A 1118 -22.82 34.06 -17.58
CA TYR A 1118 -21.88 32.97 -17.89
C TYR A 1118 -21.21 33.13 -19.26
N GLN A 1119 -19.89 33.04 -19.25
CA GLN A 1119 -19.03 33.01 -20.44
C GLN A 1119 -18.35 31.65 -20.53
N TYR A 1120 -18.24 31.14 -21.75
CA TYR A 1120 -17.51 29.91 -22.05
C TYR A 1120 -16.01 30.19 -22.20
N MET A 1121 -15.16 29.39 -21.55
CA MET A 1121 -13.70 29.50 -21.60
C MET A 1121 -13.03 28.16 -21.80
N GLU A 1122 -11.81 28.22 -22.33
CA GLU A 1122 -10.99 27.04 -22.59
C GLU A 1122 -9.52 27.31 -22.27
N ILE A 1123 -8.86 26.28 -21.75
CA ILE A 1123 -7.42 26.26 -21.48
C ILE A 1123 -6.83 25.03 -22.19
N PRO A 1124 -6.23 25.21 -23.39
CA PRO A 1124 -5.51 24.13 -24.05
C PRO A 1124 -4.15 23.87 -23.38
N PHE A 1125 -3.72 22.62 -23.37
CA PHE A 1125 -2.38 22.23 -22.95
C PHE A 1125 -1.82 21.13 -23.86
N ASP A 1126 -0.49 21.13 -24.04
CA ASP A 1126 0.26 20.15 -24.82
C ASP A 1126 1.61 19.92 -24.17
N LEU A 1127 1.75 18.78 -23.51
CA LEU A 1127 2.93 18.38 -22.73
C LEU A 1127 3.59 17.13 -23.30
N THR A 1128 3.27 16.75 -24.54
CA THR A 1128 3.83 15.53 -25.17
C THR A 1128 5.33 15.59 -25.40
N GLU A 1129 5.90 16.80 -25.46
CA GLU A 1129 7.34 17.04 -25.63
C GLU A 1129 8.02 17.48 -24.32
N HIS A 1130 7.30 17.46 -23.20
CA HIS A 1130 7.82 17.92 -21.91
C HIS A 1130 8.80 16.87 -21.33
N PRO A 1131 9.99 17.26 -20.81
CA PRO A 1131 11.04 16.34 -20.37
C PRO A 1131 10.66 15.53 -19.12
N ILE A 1132 9.68 16.00 -18.36
CA ILE A 1132 9.07 15.30 -17.22
C ILE A 1132 7.61 15.04 -17.60
N ILE A 1133 7.19 13.78 -17.54
CA ILE A 1133 5.82 13.35 -17.86
C ILE A 1133 4.96 13.56 -16.61
N PRO A 1134 3.99 14.50 -16.62
CA PRO A 1134 3.08 14.65 -15.49
C PRO A 1134 2.08 13.51 -15.46
N ASP A 1135 1.73 13.06 -14.26
CA ASP A 1135 0.77 12.00 -13.99
C ASP A 1135 -0.52 12.52 -13.34
N ARG A 1136 -0.55 13.79 -12.91
CA ARG A 1136 -1.68 14.43 -12.23
C ARG A 1136 -1.95 15.85 -12.69
N MET A 1137 -3.21 16.27 -12.59
CA MET A 1137 -3.65 17.66 -12.72
C MET A 1137 -4.31 18.14 -11.43
N ILE A 1138 -3.96 19.35 -11.02
CA ILE A 1138 -4.60 20.12 -9.96
C ILE A 1138 -5.25 21.35 -10.59
N ILE A 1139 -6.49 21.64 -10.22
CA ILE A 1139 -7.25 22.79 -10.65
C ILE A 1139 -7.57 23.62 -9.42
N MET A 1140 -7.27 24.91 -9.46
CA MET A 1140 -7.49 25.87 -8.39
C MET A 1140 -8.34 27.02 -8.91
N ALA A 1141 -9.29 27.49 -8.12
CA ALA A 1141 -10.05 28.70 -8.40
C ALA A 1141 -10.08 29.63 -7.19
N SER A 1142 -9.99 30.94 -7.44
CA SER A 1142 -10.06 31.99 -6.41
C SER A 1142 -11.00 33.12 -6.84
N SER A 1143 -11.77 33.67 -5.89
CA SER A 1143 -12.71 34.78 -6.12
C SER A 1143 -12.05 36.15 -6.27
N SER A 1144 -10.74 36.27 -6.08
CA SER A 1144 -10.00 37.52 -6.27
C SER A 1144 -8.54 37.25 -6.58
N SER A 1145 -7.92 38.15 -7.35
CA SER A 1145 -6.49 38.20 -7.61
C SER A 1145 -5.75 39.06 -6.59
N HIS A 1146 -6.46 39.62 -5.60
CA HIS A 1146 -5.92 40.50 -4.58
C HIS A 1146 -5.94 39.84 -3.20
N GLU A 1147 -4.86 40.06 -2.45
CA GLU A 1147 -4.70 39.65 -1.05
C GLU A 1147 -4.24 40.86 -0.22
N GLY A 1148 -4.59 40.91 1.08
CA GLY A 1148 -4.08 41.91 2.03
C GLY A 1148 -5.16 42.67 2.83
N ASP A 1149 -4.76 43.79 3.44
CA ASP A 1149 -5.54 44.47 4.51
C ASP A 1149 -6.52 45.54 3.98
N ASN A 1150 -6.98 45.41 2.72
CA ASN A 1150 -7.90 46.40 2.13
C ASN A 1150 -9.34 45.86 2.01
N PRO A 1151 -10.27 46.31 2.86
CA PRO A 1151 -11.66 45.83 2.86
C PRO A 1151 -12.44 46.23 1.59
N SER A 1152 -11.93 47.14 0.75
CA SER A 1152 -12.65 47.58 -0.46
C SER A 1152 -12.85 46.48 -1.51
N TYR A 1153 -12.07 45.40 -1.43
CA TYR A 1153 -12.16 44.23 -2.32
C TYR A 1153 -13.11 43.14 -1.80
N ALA A 1154 -13.66 43.30 -0.59
CA ALA A 1154 -14.67 42.39 -0.07
C ALA A 1154 -15.98 42.52 -0.89
N GLY A 1155 -16.56 41.39 -1.26
CA GLY A 1155 -17.78 41.31 -2.07
C GLY A 1155 -17.57 40.86 -3.53
N SER A 1156 -16.33 40.62 -3.99
CA SER A 1156 -16.08 39.98 -5.29
C SER A 1156 -16.67 38.56 -5.30
N GLU A 1157 -17.35 38.19 -6.38
CA GLU A 1157 -18.05 36.90 -6.52
C GLU A 1157 -17.69 36.23 -7.86
N LEU A 1158 -17.18 34.99 -7.78
CA LEU A 1158 -16.88 34.13 -8.92
C LEU A 1158 -17.81 32.92 -8.92
N LEU A 1159 -18.60 32.77 -9.97
CA LEU A 1159 -19.37 31.56 -10.25
C LEU A 1159 -18.62 30.72 -11.28
N LEU A 1160 -18.51 29.41 -11.01
CA LEU A 1160 -17.90 28.42 -11.89
C LEU A 1160 -18.83 27.25 -12.08
N ASP A 1161 -18.88 26.76 -13.32
CA ASP A 1161 -19.72 25.63 -13.66
C ASP A 1161 -19.16 24.83 -14.85
N ASN A 1162 -19.52 23.55 -14.89
CA ASN A 1162 -19.31 22.63 -15.99
C ASN A 1162 -17.85 22.54 -16.48
N LEU A 1163 -16.96 22.23 -15.55
CA LEU A 1163 -15.53 22.02 -15.80
C LEU A 1163 -15.29 20.60 -16.35
N HIS A 1164 -14.74 20.48 -17.56
CA HIS A 1164 -14.53 19.19 -18.22
C HIS A 1164 -13.39 19.22 -19.25
N PHE A 1165 -12.82 18.05 -19.57
CA PHE A 1165 -11.89 17.91 -20.69
C PHE A 1165 -12.62 17.71 -22.01
N ARG A 1166 -12.04 18.21 -23.10
CA ARG A 1166 -12.56 17.95 -24.45
C ARG A 1166 -12.34 16.50 -24.89
N SER A 1167 -11.22 15.87 -24.51
CA SER A 1167 -10.96 14.48 -24.90
C SER A 1167 -11.82 13.49 -24.14
N SER A 1168 -12.23 13.81 -22.90
CA SER A 1168 -13.13 12.96 -22.14
C SER A 1168 -14.52 12.98 -22.80
N THR A 1169 -15.00 11.82 -23.24
CA THR A 1169 -16.45 11.66 -23.34
C THR A 1169 -16.96 11.81 -21.93
N TRP A 1170 -17.78 12.83 -21.69
CA TRP A 1170 -18.58 12.95 -20.48
C TRP A 1170 -18.99 11.57 -19.99
N PRO A 1171 -18.95 11.28 -18.68
CA PRO A 1171 -19.55 10.06 -18.19
C PRO A 1171 -20.96 9.98 -18.76
N VAL A 1172 -21.16 9.01 -19.66
CA VAL A 1172 -22.48 8.45 -19.88
C VAL A 1172 -22.85 7.90 -18.51
N ALA A 1173 -23.66 8.68 -17.79
CA ALA A 1173 -24.39 8.33 -16.59
C ALA A 1173 -24.08 6.94 -16.01
N LEU A 1174 -23.31 6.89 -14.92
CA LEU A 1174 -23.51 5.85 -13.91
C LEU A 1174 -24.61 6.32 -12.95
N PRO A 1175 -25.28 5.37 -12.31
CA PRO A 1175 -26.72 5.21 -12.39
C PRO A 1175 -27.47 6.46 -11.94
N THR A 1176 -28.66 6.69 -12.50
CA THR A 1176 -29.69 7.44 -11.78
C THR A 1176 -29.80 6.87 -10.37
N VAL A 1177 -29.18 7.52 -9.39
CA VAL A 1177 -29.71 7.54 -8.03
C VAL A 1177 -31.03 8.27 -8.19
N ASP A 1178 -32.07 7.44 -8.23
CA ASP A 1178 -33.45 7.85 -8.30
C ASP A 1178 -33.77 8.67 -7.03
N LEU A 1179 -33.70 9.99 -7.16
CA LEU A 1179 -34.41 10.91 -6.27
C LEU A 1179 -35.34 11.84 -7.07
N GLN A 1180 -35.92 11.29 -8.15
CA GLN A 1180 -37.22 11.72 -8.65
C GLN A 1180 -37.97 10.48 -9.12
N GLN A 1181 -38.69 9.83 -8.19
CA GLN A 1181 -39.49 8.62 -8.44
C GLN A 1181 -40.00 8.56 -9.89
N ALA A 1182 -39.27 7.80 -10.72
CA ALA A 1182 -39.47 7.81 -12.16
C ALA A 1182 -40.81 7.15 -12.53
N LEU A 1183 -41.36 7.53 -13.70
CA LEU A 1183 -42.52 6.82 -14.24
C LEU A 1183 -42.20 5.32 -14.34
N SER A 1184 -43.11 4.47 -13.89
CA SER A 1184 -42.95 3.01 -13.96
C SER A 1184 -44.14 2.33 -14.63
N LEU A 1185 -43.92 1.14 -15.20
CA LEU A 1185 -44.94 0.33 -15.86
C LEU A 1185 -44.98 -1.07 -15.28
N TYR A 1186 -46.13 -1.47 -14.73
CA TYR A 1186 -46.32 -2.84 -14.24
C TYR A 1186 -47.71 -3.41 -14.54
N PRO A 1187 -47.83 -4.71 -14.89
CA PRO A 1187 -46.72 -5.62 -15.20
C PRO A 1187 -46.04 -5.28 -16.54
N ASN A 1188 -44.74 -5.51 -16.62
CA ASN A 1188 -43.94 -5.45 -17.83
C ASN A 1188 -42.83 -6.54 -17.73
N PRO A 1189 -42.90 -7.66 -18.49
CA PRO A 1189 -43.77 -7.89 -19.64
C PRO A 1189 -45.28 -7.98 -19.32
N SER A 1190 -46.11 -7.48 -20.22
CA SER A 1190 -47.57 -7.40 -20.12
C SER A 1190 -48.28 -8.48 -20.94
N GLN A 1191 -49.49 -8.87 -20.54
CA GLN A 1191 -50.42 -9.70 -21.33
C GLN A 1191 -51.51 -8.85 -22.06
N GLY A 1192 -51.40 -7.52 -21.99
CA GLY A 1192 -52.35 -6.58 -22.58
C GLY A 1192 -52.58 -5.38 -21.68
N LEU A 1193 -52.82 -5.60 -20.39
CA LEU A 1193 -53.07 -4.54 -19.40
C LEU A 1193 -51.81 -4.24 -18.58
N SER A 1194 -51.42 -2.97 -18.55
CA SER A 1194 -50.33 -2.46 -17.71
C SER A 1194 -50.70 -1.13 -17.08
N ARG A 1195 -50.19 -0.85 -15.90
CA ARG A 1195 -50.39 0.39 -15.17
C ARG A 1195 -49.15 1.25 -15.30
N LEU A 1196 -49.33 2.48 -15.80
CA LEU A 1196 -48.32 3.53 -15.79
C LEU A 1196 -48.47 4.29 -14.47
N VAL A 1197 -47.43 4.30 -13.65
CA VAL A 1197 -47.37 5.09 -12.42
C VAL A 1197 -46.47 6.29 -12.68
N ASP A 1198 -46.97 7.49 -12.37
CA ASP A 1198 -46.30 8.78 -12.45
C ASP A 1198 -46.43 9.45 -11.07
N PRO A 1199 -45.50 9.19 -10.14
CA PRO A 1199 -45.69 9.55 -8.74
C PRO A 1199 -45.87 11.04 -8.48
N GLN A 1200 -45.44 11.91 -9.40
CA GLN A 1200 -45.61 13.35 -9.30
C GLN A 1200 -46.79 13.91 -10.11
N GLY A 1201 -47.47 13.07 -10.91
CA GLY A 1201 -48.65 13.45 -11.67
C GLY A 1201 -48.40 14.52 -12.75
N LEU A 1202 -47.16 14.64 -13.22
CA LEU A 1202 -46.71 15.66 -14.16
C LEU A 1202 -47.18 15.40 -15.60
N TYR A 1203 -47.21 14.14 -16.04
CA TYR A 1203 -47.31 13.82 -17.46
C TYR A 1203 -48.75 13.68 -17.94
N GLU A 1204 -49.21 14.64 -18.75
CA GLU A 1204 -50.60 14.71 -19.20
C GLU A 1204 -50.86 13.93 -20.49
N ARG A 1205 -49.89 13.85 -21.42
CA ARG A 1205 -50.11 13.19 -22.71
C ARG A 1205 -49.21 11.97 -22.89
N ILE A 1206 -49.84 10.81 -23.09
CA ILE A 1206 -49.18 9.51 -23.26
C ILE A 1206 -49.45 8.95 -24.65
N GLU A 1207 -48.41 8.67 -25.43
CA GLU A 1207 -48.49 8.15 -26.79
C GLU A 1207 -47.73 6.83 -26.91
N ILE A 1208 -48.33 5.83 -27.54
CA ILE A 1208 -47.76 4.48 -27.64
C ILE A 1208 -47.40 4.20 -29.09
N PHE A 1209 -46.19 3.73 -29.34
CA PHE A 1209 -45.64 3.42 -30.66
C PHE A 1209 -45.18 1.97 -30.74
N ASN A 1210 -45.32 1.35 -31.92
CA ASN A 1210 -44.64 0.09 -32.21
C ASN A 1210 -43.19 0.36 -32.65
N LEU A 1211 -42.37 -0.69 -32.82
CA LEU A 1211 -40.97 -0.55 -33.27
C LEU A 1211 -40.80 0.05 -34.67
N MET A 1212 -41.84 0.04 -35.50
CA MET A 1212 -41.83 0.70 -36.81
C MET A 1212 -42.12 2.21 -36.70
N GLY A 1213 -42.24 2.76 -35.48
CA GLY A 1213 -42.55 4.17 -35.23
C GLY A 1213 -44.01 4.54 -35.48
N GLN A 1214 -44.89 3.57 -35.73
CA GLN A 1214 -46.32 3.83 -35.93
C GLN A 1214 -47.00 4.02 -34.57
N ARG A 1215 -47.79 5.09 -34.43
CA ARG A 1215 -48.53 5.37 -33.20
C ARG A 1215 -49.75 4.43 -33.09
N VAL A 1216 -49.72 3.56 -32.09
CA VAL A 1216 -50.71 2.52 -31.79
C VAL A 1216 -51.84 3.07 -30.92
N LYS A 1217 -51.52 3.95 -29.95
CA LYS A 1217 -52.52 4.56 -29.05
C LYS A 1217 -52.08 5.95 -28.60
N SER A 1218 -53.03 6.80 -28.22
CA SER A 1218 -52.78 8.08 -27.55
C SER A 1218 -53.80 8.25 -26.45
N LEU A 1219 -53.33 8.60 -25.25
CA LEU A 1219 -54.12 8.75 -24.04
C LEU A 1219 -53.78 10.11 -23.41
N THR A 1220 -54.72 10.64 -22.65
CA THR A 1220 -54.52 11.85 -21.85
C THR A 1220 -54.86 11.53 -20.40
N LYS A 1221 -54.00 11.95 -19.49
CA LYS A 1221 -54.14 11.82 -18.06
C LYS A 1221 -54.45 13.19 -17.45
N GLU A 1222 -55.35 13.25 -16.48
CA GLU A 1222 -55.65 14.48 -15.76
C GLU A 1222 -54.43 14.94 -14.94
N LYS A 1223 -54.21 16.25 -14.89
CA LYS A 1223 -53.08 16.88 -14.19
C LYS A 1223 -53.12 16.54 -12.69
N GLY A 1224 -52.00 16.04 -12.16
CA GLY A 1224 -51.88 15.61 -10.75
C GLY A 1224 -52.31 14.17 -10.46
N CYS A 1225 -52.82 13.44 -11.45
CA CYS A 1225 -53.16 12.01 -11.27
C CYS A 1225 -51.88 11.16 -11.26
N THR A 1226 -51.66 10.33 -10.24
CA THR A 1226 -50.37 9.65 -10.04
C THR A 1226 -50.23 8.31 -10.74
N ASP A 1227 -51.28 7.83 -11.42
CA ASP A 1227 -51.26 6.60 -12.18
C ASP A 1227 -52.33 6.56 -13.28
N MET A 1228 -52.19 5.66 -14.25
CA MET A 1228 -53.22 5.37 -15.26
C MET A 1228 -53.07 3.96 -15.84
N SER A 1229 -54.18 3.36 -16.28
CA SER A 1229 -54.15 2.07 -16.98
C SER A 1229 -53.93 2.22 -18.48
N ILE A 1230 -53.08 1.36 -19.02
CA ILE A 1230 -52.79 1.19 -20.44
C ILE A 1230 -53.26 -0.20 -20.85
N ASP A 1231 -54.16 -0.25 -21.83
CA ASP A 1231 -54.69 -1.49 -22.39
C ASP A 1231 -54.28 -1.63 -23.86
N LEU A 1232 -53.44 -2.63 -24.14
CA LEU A 1232 -52.99 -3.09 -25.44
C LEU A 1232 -53.48 -4.52 -25.74
N THR A 1233 -54.50 -5.01 -25.04
CA THR A 1233 -55.09 -6.33 -25.31
C THR A 1233 -55.50 -6.42 -26.78
N GLY A 1234 -55.01 -7.45 -27.47
CA GLY A 1234 -55.26 -7.68 -28.90
C GLY A 1234 -54.27 -7.00 -29.86
N GLN A 1235 -53.27 -6.27 -29.37
CA GLN A 1235 -52.13 -5.84 -30.20
C GLN A 1235 -51.11 -6.99 -30.37
N PRO A 1236 -50.34 -7.04 -31.47
CA PRO A 1236 -49.34 -8.09 -31.67
C PRO A 1236 -48.28 -8.12 -30.56
N ALA A 1237 -47.86 -9.32 -30.15
CA ALA A 1237 -46.73 -9.48 -29.23
C ALA A 1237 -45.48 -8.79 -29.76
N GLY A 1238 -44.74 -8.09 -28.91
CA GLY A 1238 -43.59 -7.29 -29.31
C GLY A 1238 -43.28 -6.12 -28.36
N LEU A 1239 -42.27 -5.34 -28.72
CA LEU A 1239 -41.84 -4.17 -27.96
C LEU A 1239 -42.60 -2.92 -28.42
N TYR A 1240 -43.14 -2.18 -27.46
CA TYR A 1240 -43.81 -0.90 -27.64
C TYR A 1240 -43.06 0.20 -26.88
N LEU A 1241 -43.07 1.41 -27.44
CA LEU A 1241 -42.51 2.61 -26.83
C LEU A 1241 -43.64 3.51 -26.37
N ILE A 1242 -43.66 3.85 -25.09
CA ILE A 1242 -44.65 4.74 -24.48
C ILE A 1242 -43.97 6.09 -24.22
N ARG A 1243 -44.37 7.11 -24.97
CA ARG A 1243 -43.89 8.48 -24.83
C ARG A 1243 -44.84 9.30 -23.98
N ALA A 1244 -44.41 9.74 -22.81
CA ALA A 1244 -45.12 10.66 -21.94
C ALA A 1244 -44.59 12.09 -22.14
N SER A 1245 -45.45 13.11 -22.06
CA SER A 1245 -45.04 14.50 -22.27
C SER A 1245 -45.77 15.50 -21.38
N TYR A 1246 -45.03 16.52 -20.92
CA TYR A 1246 -45.48 17.64 -20.09
C TYR A 1246 -44.65 18.88 -20.41
N ASP A 1247 -45.29 20.04 -20.61
CA ASP A 1247 -44.65 21.35 -20.82
C ASP A 1247 -43.43 21.36 -21.77
N GLY A 1248 -43.56 20.67 -22.91
CA GLY A 1248 -42.49 20.52 -23.90
C GLY A 1248 -41.46 19.42 -23.60
N GLN A 1249 -41.35 18.97 -22.35
CA GLN A 1249 -40.55 17.82 -21.95
C GLN A 1249 -41.22 16.50 -22.37
N LYS A 1250 -40.40 15.51 -22.71
CA LYS A 1250 -40.84 14.17 -23.14
C LYS A 1250 -39.98 13.12 -22.49
N THR A 1251 -40.60 12.06 -21.99
CA THR A 1251 -39.91 10.85 -21.52
C THR A 1251 -40.48 9.62 -22.24
N THR A 1252 -39.70 8.55 -22.35
CA THR A 1252 -40.11 7.33 -23.06
C THR A 1252 -39.83 6.09 -22.24
N LEU A 1253 -40.83 5.21 -22.15
CA LEU A 1253 -40.76 3.92 -21.48
C LEU A 1253 -40.91 2.79 -22.49
N LYS A 1254 -40.32 1.64 -22.16
CA LYS A 1254 -40.44 0.41 -22.97
C LYS A 1254 -41.47 -0.51 -22.35
N LEU A 1255 -42.38 -1.05 -23.16
CA LEU A 1255 -43.36 -2.06 -22.74
C LEU A 1255 -43.25 -3.29 -23.65
N VAL A 1256 -42.97 -4.44 -23.06
CA VAL A 1256 -42.93 -5.74 -23.73
C VAL A 1256 -44.32 -6.37 -23.61
N LEU A 1257 -45.01 -6.57 -24.73
CA LEU A 1257 -46.28 -7.30 -24.79
C LEU A 1257 -45.99 -8.75 -25.21
N LYS A 1258 -46.41 -9.72 -24.39
CA LYS A 1258 -46.24 -11.16 -24.64
C LYS A 1258 -47.38 -11.74 -25.46
#